data_AF-A0A923XBW0-F1
#
_entry.id   AF-A0A923XBW0-F1
#
_cell.length_a   1.000
_cell.length_b   1.000
_cell.length_c   1.000
_cell.angle_alpha   90.00
_cell.angle_beta   90.00
_cell.angle_gamma   90.00
#
_symmetry.space_group_name_H-M   'P 1'
#
loop_
_entity.id
_entity.type
_entity.pdbx_description
1 polymer ?
#
loop_
_entity_poly.entity_id
_entity_poly.type
_entity_poly.pdbx_seq_one_letter_code
_entity_poly.pdbx_strand_id
1 'polypeptide(L)'
;MFSKYLITAFLSLALFGCGLKMGEKKVANQVVEIQSAKCLDQAAGQLKLFVAGDATNAEAASAFQCLQEVFITFKDNIRGDMKDVYTPEEIAQFIEKNFIKDSSHFSPAFLAELMKFKIVLIGGDTHVIHKDEIKQLVEILARLTPDLVRLNKSMKILTFKWDKNIQPKDVAQKEAAFYMAHDDLEAVIQNLTGEFIRQARPYYVDDMVSFGKEILLFANSKQTTVDKIENAREIVKKVKVALIGGPFSLQNQEWSTLGMVLNEGLFQLLRYEYFAKDLAEDRKLESWDQYDKISTDTLQLIERVLIAKDTQMISSDEITQLIQALQEKDFLTKTIRIGSIKSLLDGFFANLLNAPDQRLQGQILPGFNISAAQQISKQILQFIKVQKIIAQTFESKPTLNQLELKTILQKASDNAAADIELQKGLLELRQVLSSKVPLNFNDKKFLKILSVDSGTYHYNDVLFSNLARAGVHWFIQSYSNDASHIENITGLTQSEVEAAFNQFKGIVLDLDVIDAKTSGTFISSRFREASLFLTSSDGDTVISLNETHDLVLHILSGLFRANSGKDAIAKRCLPGFADELKSSTAIPEDCLLQFYLNETDMFADLPLFLSLKNEFTEDQRKEYFMNLLKAAGHVPNADKVVYLGDANLFPHVLQYVEMIYAGYDTNHDNRIDKDEALLAYPVFRDTIRTVAVTLIPSFKEEMLPGTFMYLLKYGKPPKTLAEKLAFASFATNPQKWILSTTRLDLGKIFNTIAEATAPVPAVPTVITNPVKP
;
A
#
# COMPACT_ATOMS: atom_id res chain seq x y z
N MET A 1 -17.62 -4.81 -10.77
CA MET A 1 -18.33 -6.11 -10.77
C MET A 1 -19.69 -5.99 -10.08
N PHE A 2 -19.76 -5.44 -8.86
CA PHE A 2 -21.01 -5.22 -8.11
C PHE A 2 -22.00 -4.26 -8.81
N SER A 3 -21.57 -3.14 -9.42
CA SER A 3 -22.48 -2.27 -10.18
C SER A 3 -23.02 -2.93 -11.46
N LYS A 4 -22.19 -3.73 -12.16
CA LYS A 4 -22.64 -4.61 -13.25
C LYS A 4 -23.75 -5.52 -12.73
N TYR A 5 -23.56 -6.25 -11.64
CA TYR A 5 -24.60 -7.16 -11.14
C TYR A 5 -25.81 -6.47 -10.53
N LEU A 6 -25.69 -5.35 -9.81
CA LEU A 6 -26.81 -4.65 -9.17
C LEU A 6 -27.73 -3.99 -10.20
N ILE A 7 -27.14 -3.29 -11.19
CA ILE A 7 -27.87 -2.69 -12.31
C ILE A 7 -28.40 -3.80 -13.24
N THR A 8 -27.59 -4.83 -13.53
CA THR A 8 -28.06 -6.00 -14.31
C THR A 8 -29.14 -6.76 -13.55
N ALA A 9 -29.22 -6.74 -12.22
CA ALA A 9 -30.24 -7.43 -11.45
C ALA A 9 -31.58 -6.71 -11.44
N PHE A 10 -31.52 -5.40 -11.17
CA PHE A 10 -32.69 -4.52 -11.25
C PHE A 10 -33.26 -4.47 -12.67
N LEU A 11 -32.40 -4.56 -13.69
CA LEU A 11 -32.81 -4.73 -15.08
C LEU A 11 -33.09 -6.19 -15.47
N SER A 12 -32.50 -7.22 -14.85
CA SER A 12 -32.71 -8.64 -15.22
C SER A 12 -34.13 -9.12 -15.00
N LEU A 13 -34.84 -8.50 -14.06
CA LEU A 13 -36.30 -8.60 -13.91
C LEU A 13 -37.07 -8.22 -15.19
N ALA A 14 -36.45 -7.46 -16.09
CA ALA A 14 -37.01 -7.03 -17.36
C ALA A 14 -36.24 -7.58 -18.59
N LEU A 15 -35.18 -8.42 -18.47
CA LEU A 15 -34.25 -8.71 -19.57
C LEU A 15 -34.19 -10.14 -20.13
N PHE A 16 -35.09 -11.06 -19.77
CA PHE A 16 -35.06 -12.43 -20.31
C PHE A 16 -36.23 -12.73 -21.26
N GLY A 17 -36.06 -12.37 -22.53
CA GLY A 17 -36.98 -12.74 -23.61
C GLY A 17 -36.30 -12.85 -24.98
N CYS A 18 -35.82 -14.05 -25.36
CA CYS A 18 -35.60 -14.43 -26.76
C CYS A 18 -35.76 -15.95 -26.97
N GLY A 19 -36.64 -16.37 -27.90
CA GLY A 19 -36.56 -17.67 -28.60
C GLY A 19 -37.80 -18.57 -28.65
N LEU A 20 -38.57 -18.46 -29.76
CA LEU A 20 -39.45 -19.42 -30.47
C LEU A 20 -40.14 -20.61 -29.73
N LYS A 21 -41.46 -20.66 -29.91
CA LYS A 21 -42.38 -21.75 -29.50
C LYS A 21 -42.31 -22.96 -30.43
N MET A 22 -42.20 -24.17 -29.87
CA MET A 22 -42.72 -25.39 -30.48
C MET A 22 -43.46 -26.28 -29.47
N GLY A 23 -44.78 -26.37 -29.70
CA GLY A 23 -45.63 -27.54 -29.50
C GLY A 23 -45.59 -28.31 -28.18
N GLU A 24 -46.50 -27.99 -27.26
CA GLU A 24 -47.46 -28.95 -26.71
C GLU A 24 -48.55 -28.24 -25.88
N LYS A 25 -49.77 -28.82 -25.88
CA LYS A 25 -50.93 -28.29 -25.16
C LYS A 25 -50.89 -28.70 -23.69
N LYS A 26 -50.89 -27.73 -22.78
CA LYS A 26 -51.43 -27.88 -21.43
C LYS A 26 -52.64 -26.96 -21.26
N VAL A 27 -53.79 -27.54 -20.95
CA VAL A 27 -55.01 -26.82 -20.57
C VAL A 27 -54.84 -26.37 -19.12
N ALA A 28 -54.77 -25.05 -18.87
CA ALA A 28 -54.92 -24.45 -17.55
C ALA A 28 -55.41 -23.00 -17.70
N ASN A 29 -56.37 -22.62 -16.83
CA ASN A 29 -56.96 -21.29 -16.61
C ASN A 29 -56.60 -20.19 -17.62
N GLN A 30 -57.60 -19.77 -18.41
CA GLN A 30 -57.51 -18.62 -19.32
C GLN A 30 -57.17 -17.36 -18.52
N VAL A 31 -55.88 -17.08 -18.39
CA VAL A 31 -55.38 -15.76 -18.05
C VAL A 31 -55.47 -14.94 -19.33
N VAL A 32 -56.22 -13.84 -19.28
CA VAL A 32 -56.34 -12.89 -20.38
C VAL A 32 -54.93 -12.41 -20.73
N GLU A 33 -54.46 -12.72 -21.94
CA GLU A 33 -53.18 -12.23 -22.45
C GLU A 33 -53.30 -10.71 -22.59
N ILE A 34 -52.65 -9.98 -21.68
CA ILE A 34 -52.74 -8.53 -21.62
C ILE A 34 -52.00 -7.95 -22.84
N GLN A 35 -52.72 -7.29 -23.74
CA GLN A 35 -52.11 -6.76 -24.98
C GLN A 35 -51.01 -5.72 -24.72
N SER A 36 -51.04 -5.00 -23.59
CA SER A 36 -49.98 -4.05 -23.23
C SER A 36 -48.65 -4.71 -22.82
N ALA A 37 -48.64 -6.03 -22.53
CA ALA A 37 -47.39 -6.78 -22.32
C ALA A 37 -46.55 -6.91 -23.59
N LYS A 38 -47.11 -6.62 -24.78
CA LYS A 38 -46.38 -6.74 -26.07
C LYS A 38 -45.19 -5.79 -26.18
N CYS A 39 -45.22 -4.63 -25.52
CA CYS A 39 -44.09 -3.69 -25.56
C CYS A 39 -42.90 -4.20 -24.74
N LEU A 40 -43.09 -5.14 -23.80
CA LEU A 40 -42.04 -5.56 -22.87
C LEU A 40 -40.94 -6.38 -23.51
N ASP A 41 -41.24 -7.23 -24.49
CA ASP A 41 -40.19 -7.96 -25.22
C ASP A 41 -39.23 -6.96 -25.90
N GLN A 42 -39.77 -5.86 -26.42
CA GLN A 42 -38.97 -4.77 -26.99
C GLN A 42 -38.28 -3.93 -25.92
N ALA A 43 -38.99 -3.55 -24.85
CA ALA A 43 -38.43 -2.79 -23.74
C ALA A 43 -37.28 -3.54 -23.06
N ALA A 44 -37.38 -4.86 -22.93
CA ALA A 44 -36.31 -5.75 -22.50
C ALA A 44 -35.07 -5.58 -23.40
N GLY A 45 -35.23 -5.77 -24.72
CA GLY A 45 -34.14 -5.53 -25.67
C GLY A 45 -33.49 -4.15 -25.49
N GLN A 46 -34.31 -3.10 -25.38
CA GLN A 46 -33.86 -1.72 -25.21
C GLN A 46 -33.17 -1.44 -23.87
N LEU A 47 -33.64 -2.05 -22.79
CA LEU A 47 -33.02 -1.97 -21.47
C LEU A 47 -31.66 -2.65 -21.43
N LYS A 48 -31.47 -3.74 -22.18
CA LYS A 48 -30.17 -4.41 -22.32
C LYS A 48 -29.20 -3.51 -23.07
N LEU A 49 -29.68 -2.85 -24.13
CA LEU A 49 -28.94 -1.84 -24.85
C LEU A 49 -28.61 -0.64 -23.96
N PHE A 50 -29.55 -0.19 -23.12
CA PHE A 50 -29.34 0.88 -22.15
C PHE A 50 -28.20 0.54 -21.18
N VAL A 51 -28.20 -0.64 -20.57
CA VAL A 51 -27.12 -1.09 -19.67
C VAL A 51 -25.79 -1.24 -20.42
N ALA A 52 -25.83 -1.64 -21.68
CA ALA A 52 -24.64 -1.65 -22.52
C ALA A 52 -24.17 -0.24 -22.93
N GLY A 53 -25.01 0.78 -22.76
CA GLY A 53 -24.81 2.15 -23.25
C GLY A 53 -24.89 2.27 -24.78
N ASP A 54 -25.62 1.34 -25.42
CA ASP A 54 -25.84 1.27 -26.86
C ASP A 54 -27.26 1.68 -27.28
N ALA A 55 -28.16 1.92 -26.33
CA ALA A 55 -29.50 2.42 -26.64
C ALA A 55 -29.45 3.87 -27.11
N THR A 56 -30.41 4.28 -27.92
CA THR A 56 -30.75 5.69 -28.15
C THR A 56 -31.58 6.23 -26.98
N ASN A 57 -31.60 7.55 -26.81
CA ASN A 57 -32.46 8.18 -25.78
C ASN A 57 -33.95 7.86 -26.00
N ALA A 58 -34.38 7.72 -27.26
CA ALA A 58 -35.76 7.35 -27.60
C ALA A 58 -36.06 5.89 -27.22
N GLU A 59 -35.13 4.97 -27.46
CA GLU A 59 -35.26 3.57 -27.03
C GLU A 59 -35.28 3.44 -25.51
N ALA A 60 -34.39 4.12 -24.80
CA ALA A 60 -34.38 4.15 -23.34
C ALA A 60 -35.70 4.71 -22.79
N ALA A 61 -36.16 5.87 -23.31
CA ALA A 61 -37.41 6.48 -22.89
C ALA A 61 -38.63 5.57 -23.17
N SER A 62 -38.68 4.96 -24.36
CA SER A 62 -39.72 4.01 -24.74
C SER A 62 -39.74 2.80 -23.82
N ALA A 63 -38.58 2.30 -23.40
CA ALA A 63 -38.50 1.16 -22.50
C ALA A 63 -39.03 1.48 -21.10
N PHE A 64 -38.62 2.63 -20.53
CA PHE A 64 -39.12 3.07 -19.22
C PHE A 64 -40.61 3.45 -19.26
N GLN A 65 -41.09 4.02 -20.36
CA GLN A 65 -42.52 4.27 -20.55
C GLN A 65 -43.32 2.96 -20.62
N CYS A 66 -42.84 1.96 -21.36
CA CYS A 66 -43.47 0.65 -21.40
C CYS A 66 -43.56 0.01 -20.00
N LEU A 67 -42.50 0.11 -19.18
CA LEU A 67 -42.54 -0.35 -17.79
C LEU A 67 -43.61 0.37 -16.96
N GLN A 68 -43.76 1.70 -17.11
CA GLN A 68 -44.83 2.46 -16.44
C GLN A 68 -46.22 1.97 -16.87
N GLU A 69 -46.45 1.82 -18.19
CA GLU A 69 -47.72 1.35 -18.74
C GLU A 69 -48.07 -0.06 -18.28
N VAL A 70 -47.07 -0.91 -18.10
CA VAL A 70 -47.25 -2.28 -17.58
C VAL A 70 -47.70 -2.27 -16.13
N PHE A 71 -47.08 -1.45 -15.27
CA PHE A 71 -47.52 -1.30 -13.87
C PHE A 71 -48.93 -0.71 -13.79
N ILE A 72 -49.26 0.28 -14.63
CA ILE A 72 -50.62 0.83 -14.73
C ILE A 72 -51.61 -0.27 -15.17
N THR A 73 -51.27 -1.03 -16.22
CA THR A 73 -52.17 -2.07 -16.73
C THR A 73 -52.35 -3.18 -15.71
N PHE A 74 -51.29 -3.59 -15.01
CA PHE A 74 -51.36 -4.58 -13.94
C PHE A 74 -52.32 -4.11 -12.85
N LYS A 75 -52.15 -2.88 -12.35
CA LYS A 75 -53.04 -2.26 -11.35
C LYS A 75 -54.51 -2.24 -11.78
N ASP A 76 -54.78 -1.95 -13.05
CA ASP A 76 -56.14 -1.74 -13.56
C ASP A 76 -56.85 -3.04 -13.97
N ASN A 77 -56.09 -4.05 -14.42
CA ASN A 77 -56.65 -5.23 -15.07
C ASN A 77 -56.43 -6.53 -14.30
N ILE A 78 -55.44 -6.61 -13.40
CA ILE A 78 -55.25 -7.78 -12.55
C ILE A 78 -56.06 -7.62 -11.26
N ARG A 79 -56.88 -8.62 -10.95
CA ARG A 79 -57.58 -8.75 -9.67
C ARG A 79 -56.81 -9.78 -8.84
N GLY A 80 -56.23 -9.35 -7.73
CA GLY A 80 -55.71 -10.27 -6.72
C GLY A 80 -56.85 -10.98 -5.98
N ASP A 81 -56.50 -11.98 -5.19
CA ASP A 81 -57.43 -12.73 -4.35
C ASP A 81 -58.10 -11.82 -3.31
N MET A 82 -57.43 -10.72 -2.92
CA MET A 82 -57.95 -9.68 -2.04
C MET A 82 -58.23 -8.38 -2.81
N LYS A 83 -59.27 -7.67 -2.39
CA LYS A 83 -59.66 -6.41 -3.04
C LYS A 83 -58.56 -5.35 -2.85
N ASP A 84 -58.06 -4.83 -3.97
CA ASP A 84 -57.08 -3.72 -4.06
C ASP A 84 -55.68 -4.03 -3.48
N VAL A 85 -55.37 -5.31 -3.34
CA VAL A 85 -54.15 -5.83 -2.73
C VAL A 85 -53.64 -7.02 -3.55
N TYR A 86 -52.32 -7.16 -3.67
CA TYR A 86 -51.66 -8.28 -4.35
C TYR A 86 -50.63 -8.93 -3.42
N THR A 87 -50.50 -10.25 -3.43
CA THR A 87 -49.39 -10.92 -2.74
C THR A 87 -48.13 -10.89 -3.61
N PRO A 88 -46.92 -11.02 -3.01
CA PRO A 88 -45.68 -11.12 -3.76
C PRO A 88 -45.69 -12.27 -4.76
N GLU A 89 -46.32 -13.41 -4.40
CA GLU A 89 -46.44 -14.58 -5.25
C GLU A 89 -47.38 -14.33 -6.44
N GLU A 90 -48.47 -13.58 -6.26
CA GLU A 90 -49.35 -13.21 -7.38
C GLU A 90 -48.61 -12.32 -8.40
N ILE A 91 -47.82 -11.36 -7.91
CA ILE A 91 -46.99 -10.50 -8.75
C ILE A 91 -45.88 -11.32 -9.43
N ALA A 92 -45.22 -12.20 -8.68
CA ALA A 92 -44.18 -13.08 -9.21
C ALA A 92 -44.72 -14.00 -10.30
N GLN A 93 -45.85 -14.68 -10.06
CA GLN A 93 -46.49 -15.54 -11.04
C GLN A 93 -46.93 -14.76 -12.28
N PHE A 94 -47.43 -13.53 -12.10
CA PHE A 94 -47.72 -12.66 -13.22
C PHE A 94 -46.46 -12.34 -14.01
N ILE A 95 -45.37 -11.96 -13.35
CA ILE A 95 -44.10 -11.64 -14.02
C ILE A 95 -43.49 -12.86 -14.69
N GLU A 96 -43.46 -14.02 -14.04
CA GLU A 96 -42.94 -15.26 -14.61
C GLU A 96 -43.76 -15.70 -15.82
N LYS A 97 -45.08 -15.79 -15.67
CA LYS A 97 -45.95 -16.28 -16.74
C LYS A 97 -45.92 -15.38 -17.97
N ASN A 98 -45.81 -14.07 -17.78
CA ASN A 98 -45.90 -13.13 -18.89
C ASN A 98 -44.53 -12.67 -19.41
N PHE A 99 -43.49 -12.63 -18.56
CA PHE A 99 -42.22 -11.95 -18.86
C PHE A 99 -40.97 -12.83 -18.71
N ILE A 100 -40.98 -13.88 -17.88
CA ILE A 100 -39.81 -14.78 -17.71
C ILE A 100 -40.13 -16.14 -18.32
N LYS A 101 -39.75 -16.33 -19.59
CA LYS A 101 -40.01 -17.59 -20.33
C LYS A 101 -38.94 -18.66 -20.11
N ASP A 102 -37.80 -18.29 -19.54
CA ASP A 102 -36.74 -19.21 -19.11
C ASP A 102 -37.10 -19.78 -17.72
N SER A 103 -36.59 -20.95 -17.34
CA SER A 103 -36.91 -21.65 -16.08
C SER A 103 -36.44 -20.96 -14.79
N SER A 104 -36.23 -19.65 -14.82
CA SER A 104 -35.88 -18.82 -13.67
C SER A 104 -37.17 -18.41 -12.96
N HIS A 105 -37.32 -18.86 -11.73
CA HIS A 105 -38.45 -18.54 -10.87
C HIS A 105 -37.99 -17.64 -9.72
N PHE A 106 -38.83 -16.72 -9.29
CA PHE A 106 -38.63 -15.97 -8.06
C PHE A 106 -38.68 -16.95 -6.88
N SER A 107 -37.57 -17.06 -6.17
CA SER A 107 -37.57 -17.80 -4.91
C SER A 107 -38.45 -17.07 -3.88
N PRO A 108 -39.11 -17.78 -2.94
CA PRO A 108 -39.81 -17.13 -1.84
C PRO A 108 -38.91 -16.20 -1.02
N ALA A 109 -37.61 -16.54 -0.91
CA ALA A 109 -36.61 -15.70 -0.25
C ALA A 109 -36.38 -14.39 -1.01
N PHE A 110 -36.27 -14.44 -2.35
CA PHE A 110 -36.11 -13.25 -3.17
C PHE A 110 -37.33 -12.34 -3.08
N LEU A 111 -38.54 -12.91 -3.10
CA LEU A 111 -39.78 -12.14 -2.91
C LEU A 111 -39.84 -11.48 -1.53
N ALA A 112 -39.45 -12.18 -0.47
CA ALA A 112 -39.38 -11.61 0.87
C ALA A 112 -38.41 -10.42 0.94
N GLU A 113 -37.22 -10.54 0.36
CA GLU A 113 -36.24 -9.44 0.33
C GLU A 113 -36.70 -8.27 -0.56
N LEU A 114 -37.36 -8.56 -1.69
CA LEU A 114 -37.97 -7.55 -2.55
C LEU A 114 -39.03 -6.74 -1.79
N MET A 115 -39.84 -7.40 -0.95
CA MET A 115 -40.85 -6.73 -0.14
C MET A 115 -40.26 -5.85 0.96
N LYS A 116 -39.15 -6.27 1.58
CA LYS A 116 -38.43 -5.41 2.52
C LYS A 116 -37.88 -4.16 1.83
N PHE A 117 -37.28 -4.33 0.66
CA PHE A 117 -36.79 -3.20 -0.14
C PHE A 117 -37.93 -2.26 -0.57
N LYS A 118 -39.07 -2.84 -1.00
CA LYS A 118 -40.30 -2.11 -1.36
C LYS A 118 -40.74 -1.17 -0.22
N ILE A 119 -40.76 -1.64 1.02
CA ILE A 119 -41.16 -0.81 2.16
C ILE A 119 -40.30 0.43 2.32
N VAL A 120 -39.00 0.30 2.05
CA VAL A 120 -38.09 1.43 2.19
C VAL A 120 -38.25 2.43 1.05
N LEU A 121 -38.59 1.95 -0.15
CA LEU A 121 -38.78 2.81 -1.32
C LEU A 121 -40.16 3.49 -1.37
N ILE A 122 -41.23 2.76 -1.06
CA ILE A 122 -42.63 3.22 -1.22
C ILE A 122 -43.54 2.97 0.00
N GLY A 123 -43.05 2.37 1.08
CA GLY A 123 -43.81 2.19 2.33
C GLY A 123 -44.70 0.93 2.38
N GLY A 124 -45.71 0.96 3.27
CA GLY A 124 -46.74 -0.08 3.48
C GLY A 124 -46.26 -1.40 4.11
N ASP A 125 -46.82 -2.53 3.65
CA ASP A 125 -46.72 -3.86 4.31
C ASP A 125 -45.70 -4.81 3.66
N THR A 126 -45.16 -5.77 4.43
CA THR A 126 -44.16 -6.75 3.97
C THR A 126 -44.75 -7.93 3.20
N HIS A 127 -46.04 -8.18 3.33
CA HIS A 127 -46.70 -9.37 2.81
C HIS A 127 -47.60 -9.07 1.62
N VAL A 128 -47.87 -7.79 1.35
CA VAL A 128 -48.79 -7.39 0.29
C VAL A 128 -48.39 -6.06 -0.36
N ILE A 129 -48.83 -5.90 -1.60
CA ILE A 129 -48.69 -4.68 -2.40
C ILE A 129 -50.09 -4.10 -2.68
N HIS A 130 -50.35 -2.90 -2.19
CA HIS A 130 -51.58 -2.16 -2.45
C HIS A 130 -51.55 -1.50 -3.84
N LYS A 131 -52.71 -1.33 -4.48
CA LYS A 131 -52.81 -0.60 -5.75
C LYS A 131 -52.23 0.82 -5.70
N ASP A 132 -52.38 1.51 -4.57
CA ASP A 132 -51.82 2.85 -4.39
C ASP A 132 -50.29 2.85 -4.32
N GLU A 133 -49.67 1.76 -3.85
CA GLU A 133 -48.22 1.60 -3.88
C GLU A 133 -47.72 1.41 -5.31
N ILE A 134 -48.46 0.67 -6.15
CA ILE A 134 -48.13 0.54 -7.59
C ILE A 134 -48.22 1.90 -8.28
N LYS A 135 -49.21 2.72 -7.93
CA LYS A 135 -49.32 4.09 -8.42
C LYS A 135 -48.10 4.93 -8.00
N GLN A 136 -47.67 4.84 -6.74
CA GLN A 136 -46.46 5.54 -6.28
C GLN A 136 -45.20 5.08 -7.04
N LEU A 137 -45.06 3.77 -7.31
CA LEU A 137 -43.95 3.23 -8.09
C LEU A 137 -43.93 3.81 -9.52
N VAL A 138 -45.10 3.91 -10.17
CA VAL A 138 -45.23 4.55 -11.48
C VAL A 138 -44.81 6.02 -11.43
N GLU A 139 -45.23 6.76 -10.40
CA GLU A 139 -44.85 8.16 -10.21
C GLU A 139 -43.34 8.33 -9.97
N ILE A 140 -42.72 7.43 -9.20
CA ILE A 140 -41.26 7.41 -9.00
C ILE A 140 -40.55 7.14 -10.32
N LEU A 141 -40.98 6.12 -11.06
CA LEU A 141 -40.37 5.79 -12.36
C LEU A 141 -40.53 6.94 -13.36
N ALA A 142 -41.68 7.61 -13.38
CA ALA A 142 -41.91 8.81 -14.18
C ALA A 142 -40.94 9.94 -13.81
N ARG A 143 -40.69 10.17 -12.52
CA ARG A 143 -39.71 11.16 -12.04
C ARG A 143 -38.27 10.80 -12.40
N LEU A 144 -37.89 9.53 -12.33
CA LEU A 144 -36.52 9.08 -12.62
C LEU A 144 -36.24 8.95 -14.12
N THR A 145 -37.26 8.75 -14.95
CA THR A 145 -37.09 8.51 -16.39
C THR A 145 -36.25 9.57 -17.11
N PRO A 146 -36.44 10.89 -16.90
CA PRO A 146 -35.60 11.90 -17.52
C PRO A 146 -34.11 11.75 -17.20
N ASP A 147 -33.76 11.46 -15.95
CA ASP A 147 -32.35 11.28 -15.53
C ASP A 147 -31.79 9.96 -16.03
N LEU A 148 -32.57 8.87 -16.00
CA LEU A 148 -32.17 7.59 -16.58
C LEU A 148 -31.91 7.71 -18.08
N VAL A 149 -32.77 8.43 -18.82
CA VAL A 149 -32.57 8.68 -20.26
C VAL A 149 -31.33 9.53 -20.51
N ARG A 150 -31.01 10.48 -19.62
CA ARG A 150 -29.76 11.25 -19.70
C ARG A 150 -28.54 10.35 -19.45
N LEU A 151 -28.60 9.52 -18.41
CA LEU A 151 -27.58 8.54 -18.01
C LEU A 151 -27.20 7.55 -19.12
N ASN A 152 -28.13 7.28 -20.05
CA ASN A 152 -27.91 6.35 -21.18
C ASN A 152 -26.59 6.58 -21.92
N LYS A 153 -26.23 7.84 -22.17
CA LYS A 153 -24.97 8.20 -22.86
C LYS A 153 -23.73 7.87 -22.03
N SER A 154 -23.88 7.87 -20.71
CA SER A 154 -22.86 7.69 -19.69
C SER A 154 -22.71 6.22 -19.26
N MET A 155 -23.66 5.35 -19.61
CA MET A 155 -23.67 3.93 -19.24
C MET A 155 -22.43 3.16 -19.71
N LYS A 156 -21.81 3.54 -20.83
CA LYS A 156 -20.54 2.91 -21.26
C LYS A 156 -19.41 3.11 -20.25
N ILE A 157 -19.34 4.30 -19.65
CA ILE A 157 -18.37 4.63 -18.59
C ILE A 157 -18.72 3.83 -17.33
N LEU A 158 -19.97 3.89 -16.89
CA LEU A 158 -20.43 3.24 -15.64
C LEU A 158 -20.33 1.71 -15.67
N THR A 159 -20.38 1.11 -16.86
CA THR A 159 -20.32 -0.35 -17.03
C THR A 159 -18.96 -0.87 -17.45
N PHE A 160 -17.88 -0.10 -17.31
CA PHE A 160 -16.52 -0.54 -17.64
C PHE A 160 -16.39 -0.96 -19.13
N LYS A 161 -17.17 -0.32 -20.02
CA LYS A 161 -17.22 -0.62 -21.46
C LYS A 161 -16.78 0.54 -22.34
N TRP A 162 -16.46 1.69 -21.76
CA TRP A 162 -15.96 2.83 -22.51
C TRP A 162 -14.63 2.48 -23.18
N ASP A 163 -14.63 2.54 -24.51
CA ASP A 163 -13.44 2.27 -25.32
C ASP A 163 -12.49 3.46 -25.26
N LYS A 164 -11.35 3.27 -24.58
CA LYS A 164 -10.32 4.28 -24.38
C LYS A 164 -9.66 4.73 -25.70
N ASN A 165 -9.78 3.95 -26.78
CA ASN A 165 -9.08 4.15 -28.05
C ASN A 165 -9.97 4.80 -29.13
N ILE A 166 -11.30 4.79 -28.96
CA ILE A 166 -12.22 5.18 -30.03
C ILE A 166 -12.67 6.64 -29.92
N GLN A 167 -13.07 7.15 -28.74
CA GLN A 167 -13.48 8.55 -28.55
C GLN A 167 -13.59 8.91 -27.05
N PRO A 168 -13.28 10.16 -26.64
CA PRO A 168 -12.57 11.21 -27.38
C PRO A 168 -11.05 11.00 -27.35
N LYS A 169 -10.36 11.32 -28.45
CA LYS A 169 -8.88 11.30 -28.51
C LYS A 169 -8.26 12.46 -27.73
N ASP A 170 -8.98 13.56 -27.60
CA ASP A 170 -8.57 14.70 -26.79
C ASP A 170 -8.82 14.43 -25.31
N VAL A 171 -7.79 14.61 -24.48
CA VAL A 171 -7.84 14.36 -23.03
C VAL A 171 -8.88 15.27 -22.35
N ALA A 172 -9.02 16.52 -22.79
CA ALA A 172 -9.99 17.44 -22.20
C ALA A 172 -11.43 17.02 -22.50
N GLN A 173 -11.74 16.62 -23.74
CA GLN A 173 -13.04 16.04 -24.07
C GLN A 173 -13.32 14.75 -23.32
N LYS A 174 -12.32 13.89 -23.13
CA LYS A 174 -12.43 12.65 -22.36
C LYS A 174 -12.78 12.95 -20.90
N GLU A 175 -12.09 13.88 -20.28
CA GLU A 175 -12.40 14.35 -18.92
C GLU A 175 -13.81 14.96 -18.83
N ALA A 176 -14.21 15.79 -19.80
CA ALA A 176 -15.55 16.38 -19.83
C ALA A 176 -16.66 15.32 -19.91
N ALA A 177 -16.48 14.29 -20.74
CA ALA A 177 -17.42 13.16 -20.81
C ALA A 177 -17.46 12.35 -19.51
N PHE A 178 -16.31 12.22 -18.84
CA PHE A 178 -16.22 11.53 -17.55
C PHE A 178 -16.96 12.28 -16.44
N TYR A 179 -16.77 13.61 -16.33
CA TYR A 179 -17.53 14.44 -15.38
C TYR A 179 -19.03 14.50 -15.71
N MET A 180 -19.40 14.53 -16.99
CA MET A 180 -20.81 14.44 -17.37
C MET A 180 -21.45 13.12 -16.90
N ALA A 181 -20.72 12.01 -17.01
CA ALA A 181 -21.19 10.73 -16.48
C ALA A 181 -21.31 10.71 -14.96
N HIS A 182 -20.42 11.42 -14.26
CA HIS A 182 -20.48 11.61 -12.81
C HIS A 182 -21.77 12.32 -12.42
N ASP A 183 -22.02 13.49 -13.01
CA ASP A 183 -23.16 14.34 -12.69
C ASP A 183 -24.49 13.67 -13.08
N ASP A 184 -24.51 12.94 -14.20
CA ASP A 184 -25.68 12.16 -14.61
C ASP A 184 -26.03 11.07 -13.59
N LEU A 185 -25.05 10.33 -13.08
CA LEU A 185 -25.28 9.29 -12.07
C LEU A 185 -25.66 9.93 -10.73
N GLU A 186 -25.00 11.02 -10.34
CA GLU A 186 -25.30 11.74 -9.12
C GLU A 186 -26.75 12.19 -9.08
N ALA A 187 -27.28 12.76 -10.17
CA ALA A 187 -28.68 13.18 -10.24
C ALA A 187 -29.67 12.01 -10.06
N VAL A 188 -29.39 10.85 -10.66
CA VAL A 188 -30.21 9.64 -10.45
C VAL A 188 -30.18 9.21 -8.98
N ILE A 189 -28.99 9.21 -8.38
CA ILE A 189 -28.81 8.84 -6.97
C ILE A 189 -29.51 9.84 -6.04
N GLN A 190 -29.40 11.14 -6.28
CA GLN A 190 -30.07 12.16 -5.46
C GLN A 190 -31.59 12.02 -5.53
N ASN A 191 -32.16 11.81 -6.71
CA ASN A 191 -33.61 11.61 -6.85
C ASN A 191 -34.07 10.29 -6.19
N LEU A 192 -33.31 9.20 -6.34
CA LEU A 192 -33.63 7.92 -5.70
C LEU A 192 -33.51 8.00 -4.17
N THR A 193 -32.45 8.61 -3.65
CA THR A 193 -32.25 8.81 -2.21
C THR A 193 -33.31 9.75 -1.60
N GLY A 194 -33.78 10.73 -2.35
CA GLY A 194 -34.93 11.56 -1.97
C GLY A 194 -36.22 10.75 -1.74
N GLU A 195 -36.44 9.68 -2.50
CA GLU A 195 -37.57 8.77 -2.28
C GLU A 195 -37.39 7.95 -0.99
N PHE A 196 -36.19 7.42 -0.73
CA PHE A 196 -35.91 6.70 0.53
C PHE A 196 -36.05 7.61 1.76
N ILE A 197 -35.57 8.85 1.68
CA ILE A 197 -35.72 9.85 2.75
C ILE A 197 -37.21 10.10 3.06
N ARG A 198 -38.05 10.19 2.01
CA ARG A 198 -39.49 10.50 2.17
C ARG A 198 -40.24 9.42 2.95
N GLN A 199 -39.90 8.15 2.75
CA GLN A 199 -40.60 7.05 3.44
C GLN A 199 -40.24 6.92 4.91
N ALA A 200 -39.08 7.46 5.29
CA ALA A 200 -38.62 7.48 6.66
C ALA A 200 -38.48 6.10 7.34
N ARG A 201 -38.14 5.05 6.57
CA ARG A 201 -38.02 3.66 7.06
C ARG A 201 -36.57 3.21 7.12
N PRO A 202 -36.13 2.60 8.24
CA PRO A 202 -34.80 2.03 8.31
C PRO A 202 -34.67 0.80 7.41
N TYR A 203 -33.51 0.63 6.77
CA TYR A 203 -33.17 -0.58 6.02
C TYR A 203 -31.96 -1.27 6.61
N TYR A 204 -32.11 -2.52 7.03
CA TYR A 204 -31.00 -3.23 7.65
C TYR A 204 -29.96 -3.62 6.61
N VAL A 205 -28.68 -3.46 6.96
CA VAL A 205 -27.56 -3.88 6.10
C VAL A 205 -27.63 -5.38 5.81
N ASP A 206 -28.15 -6.16 6.76
CA ASP A 206 -28.40 -7.59 6.54
C ASP A 206 -29.37 -7.85 5.39
N ASP A 207 -30.46 -7.10 5.32
CA ASP A 207 -31.45 -7.23 4.25
C ASP A 207 -30.84 -6.78 2.92
N MET A 208 -29.99 -5.75 2.91
CA MET A 208 -29.27 -5.31 1.70
C MET A 208 -28.37 -6.42 1.13
N VAL A 209 -27.62 -7.11 1.99
CA VAL A 209 -26.74 -8.22 1.58
C VAL A 209 -27.55 -9.43 1.12
N SER A 210 -28.61 -9.78 1.85
CA SER A 210 -29.54 -10.84 1.47
C SER A 210 -30.22 -10.56 0.13
N PHE A 211 -30.68 -9.32 -0.08
CA PHE A 211 -31.26 -8.91 -1.35
C PHE A 211 -30.24 -9.01 -2.50
N GLY A 212 -29.01 -8.54 -2.29
CA GLY A 212 -27.92 -8.69 -3.27
C GLY A 212 -27.59 -10.16 -3.59
N LYS A 213 -27.64 -11.05 -2.60
CA LYS A 213 -27.46 -12.49 -2.76
C LYS A 213 -28.57 -13.12 -3.60
N GLU A 214 -29.84 -12.84 -3.28
CA GLU A 214 -30.99 -13.36 -4.01
C GLU A 214 -31.01 -12.85 -5.46
N ILE A 215 -30.61 -11.59 -5.66
CA ILE A 215 -30.34 -11.00 -6.97
C ILE A 215 -29.32 -11.85 -7.78
N LEU A 216 -28.19 -12.23 -7.16
CA LEU A 216 -27.16 -13.01 -7.86
C LEU A 216 -27.64 -14.43 -8.20
N LEU A 217 -28.41 -15.05 -7.29
CA LEU A 217 -29.01 -16.36 -7.50
C LEU A 217 -30.02 -16.32 -8.66
N PHE A 218 -30.90 -15.31 -8.66
CA PHE A 218 -31.85 -15.08 -9.75
C PHE A 218 -31.13 -14.85 -11.10
N ALA A 219 -30.00 -14.14 -11.09
CA ALA A 219 -29.16 -13.93 -12.27
C ALA A 219 -28.30 -15.16 -12.67
N ASN A 220 -28.49 -16.33 -12.04
CA ASN A 220 -27.74 -17.56 -12.28
C ASN A 220 -26.21 -17.38 -12.14
N SER A 221 -25.78 -16.55 -11.18
CA SER A 221 -24.36 -16.33 -10.89
C SER A 221 -23.71 -17.58 -10.27
N LYS A 222 -22.38 -17.71 -10.43
CA LYS A 222 -21.63 -18.82 -9.82
C LYS A 222 -21.78 -18.80 -8.30
N GLN A 223 -21.97 -19.96 -7.67
CA GLN A 223 -22.10 -20.09 -6.20
C GLN A 223 -20.94 -19.41 -5.45
N THR A 224 -19.71 -19.51 -5.97
CA THR A 224 -18.54 -18.83 -5.39
C THR A 224 -18.66 -17.31 -5.32
N THR A 225 -19.45 -16.68 -6.19
CA THR A 225 -19.73 -15.23 -6.14
C THR A 225 -20.79 -14.92 -5.10
N VAL A 226 -21.82 -15.77 -4.99
CA VAL A 226 -22.87 -15.69 -3.97
C VAL A 226 -22.26 -15.82 -2.57
N ASP A 227 -21.39 -16.82 -2.37
CA ASP A 227 -20.71 -17.05 -1.09
C ASP A 227 -19.82 -15.88 -0.70
N LYS A 228 -19.17 -15.21 -1.68
CA LYS A 228 -18.37 -14.00 -1.42
C LYS A 228 -19.21 -12.83 -0.92
N ILE A 229 -20.42 -12.63 -1.46
CA ILE A 229 -21.34 -11.60 -0.96
C ILE A 229 -21.78 -11.93 0.47
N GLU A 230 -22.15 -13.17 0.72
CA GLU A 230 -22.59 -13.60 2.05
C GLU A 230 -21.46 -13.47 3.08
N ASN A 231 -20.23 -13.85 2.72
CA ASN A 231 -19.06 -13.70 3.57
C ASN A 231 -18.71 -12.22 3.84
N ALA A 232 -19.05 -11.31 2.93
CA ALA A 232 -18.84 -9.88 3.10
C ALA A 232 -19.86 -9.21 4.03
N ARG A 233 -20.91 -9.91 4.49
CA ARG A 233 -21.99 -9.34 5.33
C ARG A 233 -21.49 -8.53 6.52
N GLU A 234 -20.63 -9.13 7.34
CA GLU A 234 -20.09 -8.46 8.53
C GLU A 234 -19.15 -7.30 8.15
N ILE A 235 -18.39 -7.44 7.05
CA ILE A 235 -17.54 -6.36 6.54
C ILE A 235 -18.41 -5.17 6.11
N VAL A 236 -19.50 -5.39 5.36
CA VAL A 236 -20.40 -4.32 4.92
C VAL A 236 -21.03 -3.59 6.11
N LYS A 237 -21.40 -4.30 7.18
CA LYS A 237 -21.86 -3.68 8.44
C LYS A 237 -20.81 -2.79 9.06
N LYS A 238 -19.57 -3.27 9.19
CA LYS A 238 -18.46 -2.49 9.78
C LYS A 238 -18.08 -1.30 8.90
N VAL A 239 -18.11 -1.45 7.57
CA VAL A 239 -17.90 -0.35 6.61
C VAL A 239 -19.00 0.70 6.74
N LYS A 240 -20.28 0.30 6.85
CA LYS A 240 -21.39 1.24 7.09
C LYS A 240 -21.16 2.04 8.36
N VAL A 241 -20.82 1.37 9.46
CA VAL A 241 -20.55 2.04 10.74
C VAL A 241 -19.34 2.97 10.63
N ALA A 242 -18.24 2.53 10.01
CA ALA A 242 -17.06 3.37 9.84
C ALA A 242 -17.37 4.64 9.03
N LEU A 243 -18.05 4.50 7.88
CA LEU A 243 -18.33 5.60 6.96
C LEU A 243 -19.44 6.54 7.45
N ILE A 244 -20.52 6.01 8.00
CA ILE A 244 -21.74 6.78 8.29
C ILE A 244 -22.01 6.86 9.80
N GLY A 245 -21.64 5.83 10.56
CA GLY A 245 -21.96 5.71 11.99
C GLY A 245 -23.29 5.00 12.24
N GLY A 246 -23.78 5.14 13.47
CA GLY A 246 -25.10 4.65 13.87
C GLY A 246 -25.26 3.11 13.91
N PRO A 247 -26.51 2.60 13.95
CA PRO A 247 -26.81 1.17 13.99
C PRO A 247 -26.56 0.48 12.63
N PHE A 248 -26.66 -0.85 12.57
CA PHE A 248 -26.57 -1.65 11.32
C PHE A 248 -27.79 -1.51 10.39
N SER A 249 -28.48 -0.38 10.46
CA SER A 249 -29.55 0.01 9.55
C SER A 249 -29.28 1.40 8.98
N LEU A 250 -29.65 1.59 7.72
CA LEU A 250 -29.63 2.88 7.04
C LEU A 250 -30.85 3.70 7.47
N GLN A 251 -30.61 4.80 8.17
CA GLN A 251 -31.61 5.79 8.54
C GLN A 251 -31.86 6.77 7.39
N ASN A 252 -32.91 7.57 7.51
CA ASN A 252 -33.42 8.43 6.43
C ASN A 252 -32.32 9.30 5.82
N GLN A 253 -31.62 10.08 6.64
CA GLN A 253 -30.57 11.00 6.16
C GLN A 253 -29.31 10.27 5.68
N GLU A 254 -29.09 9.03 6.13
CA GLU A 254 -27.91 8.23 5.78
C GLU A 254 -27.93 7.77 4.32
N TRP A 255 -29.10 7.71 3.68
CA TRP A 255 -29.22 7.35 2.26
C TRP A 255 -28.50 8.33 1.33
N SER A 256 -28.59 9.63 1.62
CA SER A 256 -27.90 10.66 0.83
C SER A 256 -26.39 10.51 0.94
N THR A 257 -25.87 10.34 2.17
CA THR A 257 -24.45 10.11 2.42
C THR A 257 -23.97 8.83 1.74
N LEU A 258 -24.70 7.72 1.90
CA LEU A 258 -24.35 6.45 1.25
C LEU A 258 -24.32 6.60 -0.28
N GLY A 259 -25.34 7.24 -0.86
CA GLY A 259 -25.43 7.49 -2.29
C GLY A 259 -24.23 8.29 -2.82
N MET A 260 -23.90 9.39 -2.14
CA MET A 260 -22.73 10.22 -2.46
C MET A 260 -21.44 9.40 -2.40
N VAL A 261 -21.21 8.67 -1.31
CA VAL A 261 -19.97 7.89 -1.13
C VAL A 261 -19.83 6.78 -2.16
N LEU A 262 -20.92 6.10 -2.50
CA LEU A 262 -20.92 5.08 -3.55
C LEU A 262 -20.68 5.67 -4.94
N ASN A 263 -21.23 6.85 -5.23
CA ASN A 263 -21.00 7.56 -6.49
C ASN A 263 -19.53 7.95 -6.62
N GLU A 264 -19.01 8.70 -5.66
CA GLU A 264 -17.63 9.20 -5.65
C GLU A 264 -16.63 8.04 -5.65
N GLY A 265 -16.85 7.02 -4.83
CA GLY A 265 -16.01 5.82 -4.80
C GLY A 265 -16.02 5.04 -6.13
N LEU A 266 -17.17 4.94 -6.79
CA LEU A 266 -17.25 4.36 -8.13
C LEU A 266 -16.45 5.21 -9.13
N PHE A 267 -16.57 6.53 -9.09
CA PHE A 267 -15.84 7.40 -10.00
C PHE A 267 -14.33 7.42 -9.74
N GLN A 268 -13.87 7.26 -8.50
CA GLN A 268 -12.43 7.03 -8.25
C GLN A 268 -11.94 5.72 -8.88
N LEU A 269 -12.73 4.64 -8.77
CA LEU A 269 -12.40 3.37 -9.41
C LEU A 269 -12.40 3.48 -10.95
N LEU A 270 -13.39 4.17 -11.52
CA LEU A 270 -13.48 4.39 -12.96
C LEU A 270 -12.36 5.31 -13.46
N ARG A 271 -11.94 6.32 -12.67
CA ARG A 271 -10.80 7.19 -13.02
C ARG A 271 -9.52 6.38 -13.07
N TYR A 272 -9.26 5.53 -12.07
CA TYR A 272 -8.13 4.62 -12.10
C TYR A 272 -8.16 3.72 -13.34
N GLU A 273 -9.29 3.05 -13.60
CA GLU A 273 -9.42 2.16 -14.75
C GLU A 273 -9.20 2.91 -16.08
N TYR A 274 -9.84 4.05 -16.30
CA TYR A 274 -9.84 4.74 -17.60
C TYR A 274 -8.67 5.66 -17.85
N PHE A 275 -8.05 6.19 -16.81
CA PHE A 275 -7.01 7.21 -16.92
C PHE A 275 -5.67 6.78 -16.34
N ALA A 276 -5.57 5.88 -15.36
CA ALA A 276 -4.29 5.56 -14.71
C ALA A 276 -3.73 4.17 -15.09
N LYS A 277 -4.57 3.13 -15.11
CA LYS A 277 -4.15 1.72 -15.21
C LYS A 277 -3.31 1.37 -16.44
N ASP A 278 -3.63 1.97 -17.59
CA ASP A 278 -2.98 1.67 -18.88
C ASP A 278 -2.06 2.81 -19.34
N LEU A 279 -1.65 3.71 -18.44
CA LEU A 279 -0.64 4.69 -18.79
C LEU A 279 0.69 3.97 -18.95
N ALA A 280 1.19 3.99 -20.19
CA ALA A 280 2.48 3.42 -20.53
C ALA A 280 3.59 4.17 -19.80
N GLU A 281 4.70 3.48 -19.52
CA GLU A 281 5.85 4.02 -18.79
C GLU A 281 6.47 5.27 -19.45
N ASP A 282 6.17 5.55 -20.72
CA ASP A 282 6.63 6.71 -21.47
C ASP A 282 5.79 7.98 -21.23
N ARG A 283 4.55 7.88 -20.71
CA ARG A 283 3.65 9.01 -20.41
C ARG A 283 3.66 9.36 -18.93
N LYS A 284 4.84 9.70 -18.42
CA LYS A 284 5.12 9.85 -17.00
C LYS A 284 4.39 11.06 -16.41
N LEU A 285 4.45 12.22 -17.08
CA LEU A 285 3.83 13.44 -16.59
C LEU A 285 2.30 13.31 -16.55
N GLU A 286 1.70 12.77 -17.62
CA GLU A 286 0.26 12.49 -17.69
C GLU A 286 -0.18 11.57 -16.53
N SER A 287 0.65 10.58 -16.17
CA SER A 287 0.37 9.70 -15.02
C SER A 287 0.31 10.45 -13.70
N TRP A 288 1.25 11.34 -13.45
CA TRP A 288 1.25 12.12 -12.21
C TRP A 288 0.15 13.16 -12.16
N ASP A 289 -0.28 13.71 -13.29
CA ASP A 289 -1.47 14.57 -13.35
C ASP A 289 -2.76 13.79 -12.97
N GLN A 290 -2.85 12.52 -13.35
CA GLN A 290 -3.98 11.68 -12.95
C GLN A 290 -3.91 11.27 -11.48
N TYR A 291 -2.71 10.98 -10.95
CA TYR A 291 -2.53 10.72 -9.52
C TYR A 291 -2.84 11.95 -8.65
N ASP A 292 -2.50 13.16 -9.12
CA ASP A 292 -2.83 14.43 -8.47
C ASP A 292 -4.36 14.61 -8.32
N LYS A 293 -5.10 14.37 -9.41
CA LYS A 293 -6.58 14.41 -9.42
C LYS A 293 -7.19 13.34 -8.52
N ILE A 294 -6.78 12.07 -8.67
CA ILE A 294 -7.28 10.95 -7.85
C ILE A 294 -7.05 11.24 -6.36
N SER A 295 -5.85 11.74 -6.00
CA SER A 295 -5.51 12.05 -4.62
C SER A 295 -6.40 13.19 -4.09
N THR A 296 -6.56 14.27 -4.85
CA THR A 296 -7.40 15.41 -4.47
C THR A 296 -8.85 15.02 -4.29
N ASP A 297 -9.44 14.31 -5.25
CA ASP A 297 -10.84 13.89 -5.19
C ASP A 297 -11.08 12.88 -4.04
N THR A 298 -10.13 11.95 -3.83
CA THR A 298 -10.21 10.97 -2.72
C THR A 298 -10.18 11.69 -1.36
N LEU A 299 -9.34 12.72 -1.21
CA LEU A 299 -9.28 13.51 0.01
C LEU A 299 -10.58 14.28 0.27
N GLN A 300 -11.15 14.90 -0.77
CA GLN A 300 -12.45 15.57 -0.67
C GLN A 300 -13.56 14.59 -0.28
N LEU A 301 -13.56 13.38 -0.83
CA LEU A 301 -14.49 12.32 -0.43
C LEU A 301 -14.32 11.96 1.05
N ILE A 302 -13.07 11.76 1.50
CA ILE A 302 -12.77 11.47 2.91
C ILE A 302 -13.28 12.60 3.82
N GLU A 303 -13.03 13.86 3.47
CA GLU A 303 -13.50 15.01 4.25
C GLU A 303 -15.04 15.05 4.31
N ARG A 304 -15.73 14.83 3.19
CA ARG A 304 -17.21 14.76 3.16
C ARG A 304 -17.75 13.63 4.02
N VAL A 305 -17.13 12.44 3.97
CA VAL A 305 -17.48 11.29 4.81
C VAL A 305 -17.34 11.65 6.29
N LEU A 306 -16.21 12.27 6.65
CA LEU A 306 -15.96 12.68 8.03
C LEU A 306 -16.98 13.74 8.48
N ILE A 307 -17.25 14.77 7.67
CA ILE A 307 -18.22 15.82 8.00
C ILE A 307 -19.65 15.24 8.14
N ALA A 308 -20.01 14.27 7.32
CA ALA A 308 -21.34 13.65 7.35
C ALA A 308 -21.56 12.72 8.56
N LYS A 309 -20.49 12.27 9.21
CA LYS A 309 -20.55 11.41 10.40
C LYS A 309 -20.71 12.28 11.66
N ASP A 310 -21.63 11.91 12.54
CA ASP A 310 -21.91 12.65 13.78
C ASP A 310 -20.67 12.89 14.66
N THR A 311 -19.73 11.94 14.69
CA THR A 311 -18.49 12.03 15.48
C THR A 311 -17.39 12.82 14.78
N GLN A 312 -17.53 13.13 13.50
CA GLN A 312 -16.50 13.74 12.64
C GLN A 312 -15.15 12.99 12.59
N MET A 313 -15.16 11.70 12.95
CA MET A 313 -13.96 10.86 13.00
C MET A 313 -14.30 9.39 12.84
N ILE A 314 -13.39 8.60 12.26
CA ILE A 314 -13.38 7.14 12.32
C ILE A 314 -12.46 6.73 13.46
N SER A 315 -13.03 6.18 14.53
CA SER A 315 -12.29 5.79 15.73
C SER A 315 -11.32 4.63 15.48
N SER A 316 -10.28 4.51 16.30
CA SER A 316 -9.35 3.37 16.26
C SER A 316 -10.06 2.03 16.44
N ASP A 317 -11.12 1.99 17.25
CA ASP A 317 -11.91 0.79 17.47
C ASP A 317 -12.72 0.39 16.23
N GLU A 318 -13.29 1.35 15.50
CA GLU A 318 -13.98 1.07 14.22
C GLU A 318 -13.02 0.50 13.18
N ILE A 319 -11.81 1.07 13.06
CA ILE A 319 -10.77 0.57 12.15
C ILE A 319 -10.32 -0.84 12.57
N THR A 320 -10.09 -1.05 13.86
CA THR A 320 -9.68 -2.36 14.39
C THR A 320 -10.75 -3.43 14.12
N GLN A 321 -12.02 -3.12 14.36
CA GLN A 321 -13.14 -4.04 14.11
C GLN A 321 -13.28 -4.34 12.62
N LEU A 322 -13.04 -3.37 11.74
CA LEU A 322 -13.06 -3.58 10.30
C LEU A 322 -11.93 -4.51 9.85
N ILE A 323 -10.70 -4.28 10.32
CA ILE A 323 -9.55 -5.13 10.00
C ILE A 323 -9.80 -6.56 10.53
N GLN A 324 -10.31 -6.70 11.75
CA GLN A 324 -10.66 -8.00 12.31
C GLN A 324 -11.72 -8.72 11.45
N ALA A 325 -12.77 -8.03 11.01
CA ALA A 325 -13.79 -8.63 10.14
C ALA A 325 -13.21 -9.06 8.78
N LEU A 326 -12.23 -8.33 8.23
CA LEU A 326 -11.52 -8.72 7.01
C LEU A 326 -10.66 -9.97 7.23
N GLN A 327 -10.01 -10.10 8.39
CA GLN A 327 -9.21 -11.28 8.73
C GLN A 327 -10.07 -12.52 8.98
N GLU A 328 -11.17 -12.39 9.73
CA GLU A 328 -12.10 -13.50 10.05
C GLU A 328 -12.80 -14.09 8.80
N LYS A 329 -12.79 -13.34 7.70
CA LYS A 329 -13.42 -13.72 6.43
C LYS A 329 -12.41 -14.02 5.32
N ASP A 330 -11.13 -14.20 5.68
CA ASP A 330 -10.04 -14.53 4.76
C ASP A 330 -9.87 -13.53 3.60
N PHE A 331 -10.25 -12.26 3.80
CA PHE A 331 -9.98 -11.18 2.84
C PHE A 331 -8.54 -10.67 2.93
N LEU A 332 -7.85 -10.92 4.07
CA LEU A 332 -6.43 -10.66 4.24
C LEU A 332 -5.64 -11.97 4.14
N THR A 333 -4.54 -11.97 3.39
CA THR A 333 -3.68 -13.15 3.19
C THR A 333 -2.86 -13.51 4.43
N LYS A 334 -2.66 -12.58 5.36
CA LYS A 334 -1.94 -12.78 6.61
C LYS A 334 -2.76 -12.30 7.81
N THR A 335 -2.76 -13.10 8.86
CA THR A 335 -3.38 -12.75 10.14
C THR A 335 -2.44 -11.89 10.96
N ILE A 336 -2.87 -10.66 11.25
CA ILE A 336 -2.19 -9.72 12.14
C ILE A 336 -2.84 -9.80 13.52
N ARG A 337 -2.05 -9.74 14.59
CA ARG A 337 -2.58 -9.71 15.96
C ARG A 337 -3.28 -8.38 16.20
N ILE A 338 -4.44 -8.41 16.88
CA ILE A 338 -5.18 -7.20 17.24
C ILE A 338 -4.33 -6.21 18.06
N GLY A 339 -3.46 -6.72 18.95
CA GLY A 339 -2.52 -5.87 19.68
C GLY A 339 -1.57 -5.09 18.76
N SER A 340 -1.06 -5.74 17.71
CA SER A 340 -0.22 -5.11 16.70
C SER A 340 -0.96 -4.04 15.90
N ILE A 341 -2.24 -4.29 15.55
CA ILE A 341 -3.10 -3.29 14.87
C ILE A 341 -3.32 -2.09 15.78
N LYS A 342 -3.60 -2.29 17.06
CA LYS A 342 -3.79 -1.19 18.01
C LYS A 342 -2.54 -0.36 18.17
N SER A 343 -1.37 -0.97 18.40
CA SER A 343 -0.09 -0.23 18.48
C SER A 343 0.24 0.53 17.19
N LEU A 344 -0.10 -0.05 16.02
CA LEU A 344 0.03 0.60 14.73
C LEU A 344 -0.85 1.85 14.63
N LEU A 345 -2.14 1.74 14.99
CA LEU A 345 -3.08 2.86 14.99
C LEU A 345 -2.68 3.93 16.01
N ASP A 346 -2.23 3.54 17.20
CA ASP A 346 -1.74 4.47 18.22
C ASP A 346 -0.52 5.25 17.69
N GLY A 347 0.42 4.58 17.02
CA GLY A 347 1.55 5.24 16.38
C GLY A 347 1.13 6.18 15.24
N PHE A 348 0.13 5.81 14.45
CA PHE A 348 -0.43 6.70 13.44
C PHE A 348 -1.08 7.94 14.07
N PHE A 349 -1.93 7.79 15.07
CA PHE A 349 -2.71 8.90 15.63
C PHE A 349 -1.97 9.75 16.66
N ALA A 350 -0.96 9.20 17.34
CA ALA A 350 -0.09 9.98 18.20
C ALA A 350 0.99 10.73 17.40
N ASN A 351 1.48 10.13 16.32
CA ASN A 351 2.64 10.63 15.57
C ASN A 351 2.33 10.97 14.10
N LEU A 352 2.22 9.98 13.21
CA LEU A 352 2.26 10.22 11.76
C LEU A 352 1.14 11.12 11.22
N LEU A 353 -0.07 10.95 11.75
CA LEU A 353 -1.27 11.67 11.32
C LEU A 353 -1.55 12.91 12.16
N ASN A 354 -0.77 13.10 13.22
CA ASN A 354 -0.91 14.21 14.12
C ASN A 354 -0.04 15.38 13.65
N ALA A 355 -0.62 16.58 13.63
CA ALA A 355 0.16 17.75 13.23
C ALA A 355 1.31 17.94 14.25
N PRO A 356 2.54 18.26 13.80
CA PRO A 356 3.69 18.29 14.70
C PRO A 356 3.52 19.22 15.91
N ASP A 357 2.86 20.37 15.73
CA ASP A 357 2.56 21.33 16.79
C ASP A 357 1.60 20.77 17.84
N GLN A 358 0.56 20.03 17.44
CA GLN A 358 -0.38 19.36 18.33
C GLN A 358 0.30 18.21 19.10
N ARG A 359 1.11 17.41 18.40
CA ARG A 359 1.88 16.31 19.00
C ARG A 359 2.86 16.81 20.06
N LEU A 360 3.62 17.86 19.79
CA LEU A 360 4.58 18.44 20.75
C LEU A 360 3.87 19.00 22.00
N GLN A 361 2.59 19.34 21.91
CA GLN A 361 1.74 19.70 23.05
C GLN A 361 1.18 18.50 23.82
N GLY A 362 1.53 17.27 23.42
CA GLY A 362 1.05 16.02 24.02
C GLY A 362 -0.38 15.65 23.61
N GLN A 363 -0.94 16.29 22.57
CA GLN A 363 -2.25 15.91 22.05
C GLN A 363 -2.13 14.62 21.25
N ILE A 364 -3.09 13.71 21.41
CA ILE A 364 -3.20 12.46 20.64
C ILE A 364 -4.54 12.49 19.93
N LEU A 365 -4.57 12.16 18.64
CA LEU A 365 -5.83 12.10 17.91
C LEU A 365 -6.65 10.88 18.38
N PRO A 366 -7.95 11.03 18.67
CA PRO A 366 -8.81 9.91 19.11
C PRO A 366 -9.16 8.93 17.98
N GLY A 367 -8.80 9.25 16.75
CA GLY A 367 -9.08 8.48 15.55
C GLY A 367 -8.76 9.28 14.29
N PHE A 368 -9.19 8.76 13.15
CA PHE A 368 -9.00 9.40 11.85
C PHE A 368 -10.04 10.51 11.65
N ASN A 369 -9.62 11.76 11.78
CA ASN A 369 -10.47 12.96 11.64
C ASN A 369 -9.95 13.87 10.50
N ILE A 370 -10.56 15.07 10.36
CA ILE A 370 -10.18 16.02 9.30
C ILE A 370 -8.71 16.44 9.41
N SER A 371 -8.19 16.65 10.63
CA SER A 371 -6.77 16.99 10.85
C SER A 371 -5.85 15.88 10.37
N ALA A 372 -6.18 14.61 10.66
CA ALA A 372 -5.45 13.45 10.16
C ALA A 372 -5.47 13.37 8.61
N ALA A 373 -6.63 13.59 8.00
CA ALA A 373 -6.77 13.59 6.54
C ALA A 373 -5.94 14.70 5.88
N GLN A 374 -5.94 15.91 6.45
CA GLN A 374 -5.14 17.05 5.98
C GLN A 374 -3.63 16.79 6.12
N GLN A 375 -3.20 16.14 7.20
CA GLN A 375 -1.80 15.77 7.38
C GLN A 375 -1.33 14.79 6.30
N ILE A 376 -2.10 13.74 6.00
CA ILE A 376 -1.78 12.81 4.89
C ILE A 376 -1.80 13.55 3.55
N SER A 377 -2.83 14.35 3.32
CA SER A 377 -3.00 15.13 2.09
C SER A 377 -1.76 15.96 1.78
N LYS A 378 -1.27 16.71 2.77
CA LYS A 378 -0.09 17.53 2.66
C LYS A 378 1.12 16.73 2.15
N GLN A 379 1.38 15.55 2.74
CA GLN A 379 2.52 14.73 2.37
C GLN A 379 2.39 14.12 0.96
N ILE A 380 1.21 13.59 0.62
CA ILE A 380 0.94 13.01 -0.70
C ILE A 380 1.06 14.07 -1.80
N LEU A 381 0.44 15.24 -1.61
CA LEU A 381 0.45 16.31 -2.61
C LEU A 381 1.86 16.89 -2.78
N GLN A 382 2.63 17.05 -1.71
CA GLN A 382 4.03 17.49 -1.82
C GLN A 382 4.85 16.50 -2.66
N PHE A 383 4.73 15.19 -2.41
CA PHE A 383 5.39 14.15 -3.18
C PHE A 383 4.99 14.20 -4.67
N ILE A 384 3.70 14.26 -4.98
CA ILE A 384 3.17 14.30 -6.35
C ILE A 384 3.68 15.54 -7.09
N LYS A 385 3.63 16.73 -6.47
CA LYS A 385 4.10 17.98 -7.10
C LYS A 385 5.59 17.91 -7.47
N VAL A 386 6.45 17.41 -6.56
CA VAL A 386 7.88 17.20 -6.86
C VAL A 386 8.04 16.18 -7.99
N GLN A 387 7.24 15.11 -7.98
CA GLN A 387 7.32 14.04 -8.97
C GLN A 387 6.88 14.49 -10.37
N LYS A 388 5.94 15.43 -10.49
CA LYS A 388 5.58 16.07 -11.76
C LYS A 388 6.77 16.82 -12.38
N ILE A 389 7.54 17.56 -11.57
CA ILE A 389 8.77 18.23 -12.02
C ILE A 389 9.82 17.21 -12.50
N ILE A 390 9.99 16.11 -11.77
CA ILE A 390 10.89 15.01 -12.17
C ILE A 390 10.43 14.41 -13.50
N ALA A 391 9.15 14.07 -13.64
CA ALA A 391 8.60 13.49 -14.86
C ALA A 391 8.80 14.41 -16.07
N GLN A 392 8.45 15.69 -15.95
CA GLN A 392 8.66 16.69 -16.99
C GLN A 392 10.14 16.81 -17.38
N THR A 393 11.03 16.80 -16.40
CA THR A 393 12.48 16.86 -16.62
C THR A 393 12.96 15.68 -17.46
N PHE A 394 12.59 14.46 -17.08
CA PHE A 394 13.04 13.24 -17.74
C PHE A 394 12.34 12.92 -19.07
N GLU A 395 11.15 13.49 -19.32
CA GLU A 395 10.55 13.49 -20.66
C GLU A 395 11.38 14.34 -21.64
N SER A 396 11.92 15.47 -21.19
CA SER A 396 12.77 16.32 -22.02
C SER A 396 14.20 15.77 -22.19
N LYS A 397 14.72 15.08 -21.17
CA LYS A 397 16.09 14.56 -21.16
C LYS A 397 16.14 13.20 -20.42
N PRO A 398 16.25 12.07 -21.14
CA PRO A 398 16.13 10.73 -20.55
C PRO A 398 17.18 10.39 -19.49
N THR A 399 18.37 11.00 -19.56
CA THR A 399 19.47 10.79 -18.63
C THR A 399 20.12 12.10 -18.22
N LEU A 400 20.51 12.22 -16.96
CA LEU A 400 21.13 13.42 -16.39
C LEU A 400 22.33 13.03 -15.55
N ASN A 401 23.42 13.80 -15.63
CA ASN A 401 24.46 13.69 -14.61
C ASN A 401 24.06 14.44 -13.33
N GLN A 402 24.77 14.17 -12.23
CA GLN A 402 24.46 14.75 -10.93
C GLN A 402 24.44 16.30 -10.92
N LEU A 403 25.37 16.95 -11.62
CA LEU A 403 25.47 18.41 -11.66
C LEU A 403 24.31 19.04 -12.43
N GLU A 404 23.94 18.46 -13.57
CA GLU A 404 22.80 18.90 -14.37
C GLU A 404 21.50 18.77 -13.58
N LEU A 405 21.29 17.62 -12.92
CA LEU A 405 20.11 17.38 -12.11
C LEU A 405 20.00 18.38 -10.95
N LYS A 406 21.10 18.65 -10.22
CA LYS A 406 21.14 19.67 -9.16
C LYS A 406 20.76 21.06 -9.68
N THR A 407 21.27 21.43 -10.86
CA THR A 407 21.00 22.74 -11.49
C THR A 407 19.52 22.86 -11.86
N ILE A 408 18.94 21.81 -12.45
CA ILE A 408 17.52 21.78 -12.81
C ILE A 408 16.64 21.88 -11.58
N LEU A 409 16.93 21.11 -10.53
CA LEU A 409 16.17 21.14 -9.27
C LEU A 409 16.28 22.49 -8.56
N GLN A 410 17.46 23.13 -8.56
CA GLN A 410 17.62 24.48 -8.02
C GLN A 410 16.75 25.48 -8.77
N LYS A 411 16.82 25.50 -10.11
CA LYS A 411 16.01 26.41 -10.93
C LYS A 411 14.51 26.18 -10.74
N ALA A 412 14.08 24.91 -10.65
CA ALA A 412 12.69 24.57 -10.38
C ALA A 412 12.25 25.06 -8.99
N SER A 413 13.12 24.92 -7.98
CA SER A 413 12.87 25.44 -6.63
C SER A 413 12.76 26.97 -6.62
N ASP A 414 13.64 27.68 -7.32
CA ASP A 414 13.60 29.14 -7.43
C ASP A 414 12.28 29.61 -8.09
N ASN A 415 11.81 28.89 -9.12
CA ASN A 415 10.53 29.16 -9.79
C ASN A 415 9.30 28.81 -8.93
N ALA A 416 9.45 27.93 -7.95
CA ALA A 416 8.39 27.48 -7.05
C ALA A 416 8.26 28.35 -5.78
N ALA A 417 8.88 29.54 -5.73
CA ALA A 417 8.88 30.40 -4.54
C ALA A 417 7.48 30.76 -3.98
N ALA A 418 6.43 30.72 -4.80
CA ALA A 418 5.05 30.94 -4.36
C ALA A 418 4.38 29.69 -3.76
N ASP A 419 4.91 28.49 -4.01
CA ASP A 419 4.45 27.21 -3.46
C ASP A 419 5.53 26.65 -2.53
N ILE A 420 5.48 27.10 -1.26
CA ILE A 420 6.50 26.79 -0.24
C ILE A 420 6.71 25.28 -0.08
N GLU A 421 5.65 24.47 -0.17
CA GLU A 421 5.74 23.02 0.00
C GLU A 421 6.46 22.36 -1.20
N LEU A 422 6.16 22.78 -2.42
CA LEU A 422 6.90 22.34 -3.61
C LEU A 422 8.37 22.80 -3.54
N GLN A 423 8.61 24.06 -3.18
CA GLN A 423 9.96 24.60 -3.04
C GLN A 423 10.79 23.79 -2.04
N LYS A 424 10.23 23.51 -0.85
CA LYS A 424 10.87 22.71 0.19
C LYS A 424 11.19 21.30 -0.29
N GLY A 425 10.21 20.61 -0.90
CA GLY A 425 10.41 19.26 -1.44
C GLY A 425 11.50 19.20 -2.52
N LEU A 426 11.62 20.21 -3.38
CA LEU A 426 12.68 20.30 -4.39
C LEU A 426 14.07 20.56 -3.77
N LEU A 427 14.16 21.39 -2.72
CA LEU A 427 15.42 21.64 -2.02
C LEU A 427 15.91 20.39 -1.27
N GLU A 428 15.00 19.69 -0.60
CA GLU A 428 15.29 18.41 0.06
C GLU A 428 15.77 17.36 -0.94
N LEU A 429 15.07 17.21 -2.08
CA LEU A 429 15.48 16.27 -3.11
C LEU A 429 16.88 16.62 -3.67
N ARG A 430 17.14 17.91 -3.92
CA ARG A 430 18.47 18.38 -4.34
C ARG A 430 19.54 18.07 -3.29
N GLN A 431 19.23 18.22 -2.01
CA GLN A 431 20.14 17.94 -0.90
C GLN A 431 20.51 16.46 -0.85
N VAL A 432 19.54 15.55 -0.90
CA VAL A 432 19.83 14.09 -0.83
C VAL A 432 20.52 13.57 -2.08
N LEU A 433 20.24 14.14 -3.26
CA LEU A 433 20.96 13.84 -4.50
C LEU A 433 22.35 14.49 -4.56
N SER A 434 22.74 15.24 -3.52
CA SER A 434 24.06 15.87 -3.41
C SER A 434 25.11 15.05 -2.68
N SER A 435 24.83 13.78 -2.40
CA SER A 435 25.79 12.82 -1.86
C SER A 435 27.11 12.79 -2.63
N LYS A 436 28.20 12.47 -1.91
CA LYS A 436 29.54 12.32 -2.50
C LYS A 436 29.56 11.17 -3.51
N VAL A 437 28.90 10.06 -3.17
CA VAL A 437 28.72 8.91 -4.04
C VAL A 437 27.29 8.94 -4.59
N PRO A 438 27.09 8.99 -5.92
CA PRO A 438 25.77 8.93 -6.51
C PRO A 438 25.04 7.62 -6.17
N LEU A 439 23.77 7.71 -5.81
CA LEU A 439 22.93 6.55 -5.48
C LEU A 439 21.91 6.31 -6.60
N ASN A 440 22.37 5.72 -7.70
CA ASN A 440 21.53 5.31 -8.84
C ASN A 440 21.40 3.78 -8.91
N PHE A 441 20.33 3.31 -9.55
CA PHE A 441 19.97 1.91 -9.65
C PHE A 441 20.16 1.37 -11.08
N ASN A 442 20.19 0.04 -11.20
CA ASN A 442 20.05 -0.65 -12.48
C ASN A 442 18.60 -1.09 -12.73
N ASP A 443 18.37 -1.79 -13.84
CA ASP A 443 17.04 -2.30 -14.22
C ASP A 443 16.48 -3.33 -13.22
N LYS A 444 17.36 -4.01 -12.47
CA LYS A 444 16.99 -4.93 -11.37
C LYS A 444 16.79 -4.20 -10.03
N LYS A 445 16.85 -2.87 -10.02
CA LYS A 445 16.73 -2.01 -8.82
C LYS A 445 17.85 -2.27 -7.80
N PHE A 446 19.03 -2.63 -8.28
CA PHE A 446 20.23 -2.75 -7.46
C PHE A 446 21.01 -1.43 -7.50
N LEU A 447 21.47 -0.95 -6.35
CA LEU A 447 22.37 0.21 -6.29
C LEU A 447 23.67 -0.09 -7.04
N LYS A 448 24.09 0.86 -7.88
CA LYS A 448 25.36 0.86 -8.59
C LYS A 448 26.43 1.52 -7.73
N ILE A 449 27.35 0.72 -7.19
CA ILE A 449 28.42 1.22 -6.33
C ILE A 449 29.75 0.95 -7.03
N LEU A 450 30.54 2.00 -7.26
CA LEU A 450 31.83 1.92 -7.98
C LEU A 450 31.71 1.37 -9.42
N SER A 451 30.54 1.52 -10.04
CA SER A 451 30.28 1.16 -11.45
C SER A 451 30.70 2.28 -12.41
N VAL A 452 31.07 1.93 -13.64
CA VAL A 452 31.52 2.88 -14.68
C VAL A 452 30.44 3.92 -15.04
N ASP A 453 29.16 3.55 -14.93
CA ASP A 453 28.00 4.38 -15.20
C ASP A 453 27.37 4.98 -13.93
N SER A 454 28.04 4.85 -12.77
CA SER A 454 27.63 5.55 -11.54
C SER A 454 27.59 7.06 -11.79
N GLY A 455 26.56 7.74 -11.27
CA GLY A 455 26.38 9.18 -11.46
C GLY A 455 25.57 9.63 -12.68
N THR A 456 25.12 8.69 -13.53
CA THR A 456 24.08 8.96 -14.53
C THR A 456 22.72 8.54 -14.00
N TYR A 457 21.85 9.52 -13.78
CA TYR A 457 20.50 9.33 -13.26
C TYR A 457 19.51 9.13 -14.41
N HIS A 458 18.63 8.16 -14.21
CA HIS A 458 17.40 7.93 -14.97
C HIS A 458 16.20 8.34 -14.12
N TYR A 459 15.04 8.41 -14.76
CA TYR A 459 13.78 8.72 -14.08
C TYR A 459 13.51 7.84 -12.85
N ASN A 460 13.71 6.53 -12.96
CA ASN A 460 13.43 5.59 -11.86
C ASN A 460 14.37 5.82 -10.66
N ASP A 461 15.62 6.23 -10.90
CA ASP A 461 16.57 6.55 -9.83
C ASP A 461 16.04 7.71 -8.98
N VAL A 462 15.60 8.78 -9.66
CA VAL A 462 15.10 9.99 -9.01
C VAL A 462 13.72 9.77 -8.41
N LEU A 463 12.88 8.90 -9.00
CA LEU A 463 11.62 8.46 -8.41
C LEU A 463 11.85 7.75 -7.07
N PHE A 464 12.75 6.77 -7.00
CA PHE A 464 13.07 6.07 -5.75
C PHE A 464 13.67 7.02 -4.71
N SER A 465 14.54 7.93 -5.13
CA SER A 465 15.10 8.96 -4.24
C SER A 465 14.01 9.91 -3.71
N ASN A 466 13.08 10.37 -4.54
CA ASN A 466 11.98 11.23 -4.09
C ASN A 466 11.00 10.49 -3.16
N LEU A 467 10.74 9.21 -3.42
CA LEU A 467 9.93 8.38 -2.52
C LEU A 467 10.61 8.20 -1.15
N ALA A 468 11.91 7.89 -1.14
CA ALA A 468 12.70 7.80 0.09
C ALA A 468 12.72 9.13 0.84
N ARG A 469 12.98 10.25 0.14
CA ARG A 469 12.94 11.60 0.71
C ARG A 469 11.58 11.92 1.32
N ALA A 470 10.47 11.62 0.63
CA ALA A 470 9.12 11.85 1.15
C ALA A 470 8.86 11.07 2.43
N GLY A 471 9.21 9.78 2.43
CA GLY A 471 9.07 8.92 3.59
C GLY A 471 9.90 9.40 4.78
N VAL A 472 11.15 9.80 4.55
CA VAL A 472 12.06 10.29 5.59
C VAL A 472 11.63 11.65 6.13
N HIS A 473 11.21 12.58 5.26
CA HIS A 473 10.63 13.87 5.67
C HIS A 473 9.47 13.64 6.64
N TRP A 474 8.52 12.78 6.24
CA TRP A 474 7.37 12.48 7.07
C TRP A 474 7.78 11.78 8.38
N PHE A 475 8.74 10.86 8.33
CA PHE A 475 9.28 10.18 9.50
C PHE A 475 9.90 11.15 10.51
N ILE A 476 10.74 12.09 10.06
CA ILE A 476 11.36 13.13 10.90
C ILE A 476 10.28 14.01 11.54
N GLN A 477 9.33 14.53 10.75
CA GLN A 477 8.23 15.36 11.29
C GLN A 477 7.37 14.64 12.32
N SER A 478 7.20 13.33 12.16
CA SER A 478 6.33 12.51 13.00
C SER A 478 6.97 12.17 14.34
N TYR A 479 8.29 11.99 14.41
CA TYR A 479 8.95 11.43 15.60
C TYR A 479 9.94 12.36 16.29
N SER A 480 10.35 13.45 15.66
CA SER A 480 11.25 14.39 16.32
C SER A 480 10.53 15.13 17.44
N ASN A 481 11.14 15.21 18.62
CA ASN A 481 10.62 15.96 19.77
C ASN A 481 11.15 17.39 19.83
N ASP A 482 11.93 17.82 18.83
CA ASP A 482 12.47 19.18 18.72
C ASP A 482 11.81 19.93 17.54
N ALA A 483 11.18 21.06 17.84
CA ALA A 483 10.53 21.91 16.84
C ALA A 483 11.50 22.38 15.75
N SER A 484 12.76 22.67 16.11
CA SER A 484 13.82 23.07 15.17
C SER A 484 14.14 21.93 14.20
N HIS A 485 14.21 20.70 14.70
CA HIS A 485 14.46 19.52 13.86
C HIS A 485 13.31 19.25 12.89
N ILE A 486 12.07 19.50 13.31
CA ILE A 486 10.87 19.35 12.46
C ILE A 486 10.82 20.44 11.37
N GLU A 487 11.10 21.69 11.73
CA GLU A 487 11.07 22.80 10.79
C GLU A 487 12.14 22.65 9.71
N ASN A 488 13.37 22.33 10.14
CA ASN A 488 14.56 22.26 9.28
C ASN A 488 14.86 20.85 8.76
N ILE A 489 14.12 19.82 9.18
CA ILE A 489 14.31 18.41 8.80
C ILE A 489 15.75 17.94 9.08
N THR A 490 16.30 18.29 10.25
CA THR A 490 17.71 18.01 10.56
C THR A 490 17.97 16.55 10.88
N GLY A 491 17.01 15.82 11.45
CA GLY A 491 17.13 14.38 11.72
C GLY A 491 16.41 13.90 12.97
N LEU A 492 16.72 12.66 13.36
CA LEU A 492 16.17 11.99 14.55
C LEU A 492 17.29 11.43 15.43
N THR A 493 17.11 11.52 16.75
CA THR A 493 17.97 10.83 17.71
C THR A 493 17.71 9.32 17.69
N GLN A 494 18.67 8.53 18.15
CA GLN A 494 18.49 7.07 18.28
C GLN A 494 17.23 6.70 19.10
N SER A 495 16.98 7.40 20.20
CA SER A 495 15.79 7.15 21.05
C SER A 495 14.47 7.44 20.34
N GLU A 496 14.43 8.43 19.45
CA GLU A 496 13.23 8.74 18.66
C GLU A 496 12.98 7.68 17.60
N VAL A 497 14.03 7.20 16.93
CA VAL A 497 13.93 6.11 15.95
C VAL A 497 13.52 4.79 16.63
N GLU A 498 14.05 4.50 17.83
CA GLU A 498 13.66 3.36 18.64
C GLU A 498 12.19 3.45 19.11
N ALA A 499 11.76 4.63 19.56
CA ALA A 499 10.36 4.87 19.93
C ALA A 499 9.43 4.61 18.75
N ALA A 500 9.77 5.10 17.56
CA ALA A 500 9.01 4.86 16.35
C ALA A 500 8.94 3.37 16.01
N PHE A 501 10.08 2.69 15.96
CA PHE A 501 10.12 1.27 15.63
C PHE A 501 9.32 0.43 16.62
N ASN A 502 9.38 0.72 17.92
CA ASN A 502 8.63 -0.02 18.92
C ASN A 502 7.10 0.06 18.72
N GLN A 503 6.58 1.15 18.17
CA GLN A 503 5.14 1.26 17.83
C GLN A 503 4.75 0.35 16.66
N PHE A 504 5.63 0.17 15.68
CA PHE A 504 5.39 -0.68 14.50
C PHE A 504 5.92 -2.10 14.65
N LYS A 505 6.72 -2.40 15.67
CA LYS A 505 7.39 -3.69 15.84
C LYS A 505 6.43 -4.87 15.81
N GLY A 506 5.25 -4.73 16.41
CA GLY A 506 4.21 -5.78 16.41
C GLY A 506 3.79 -6.19 14.99
N ILE A 507 3.51 -5.21 14.12
CA ILE A 507 3.08 -5.48 12.74
C ILE A 507 4.24 -6.03 11.90
N VAL A 508 5.46 -5.52 12.09
CA VAL A 508 6.66 -5.98 11.38
C VAL A 508 6.96 -7.45 11.72
N LEU A 509 6.73 -7.86 12.97
CA LEU A 509 6.83 -9.26 13.39
C LEU A 509 5.71 -10.13 12.81
N ASP A 510 4.46 -9.64 12.84
CA ASP A 510 3.30 -10.42 12.33
C ASP A 510 3.37 -10.67 10.82
N LEU A 511 4.06 -9.79 10.09
CA LEU A 511 4.27 -9.92 8.65
C LEU A 511 5.51 -10.75 8.28
N ASP A 512 6.25 -11.29 9.27
CA ASP A 512 7.55 -11.98 9.10
C ASP A 512 8.61 -11.11 8.41
N VAL A 513 8.57 -9.79 8.61
CA VAL A 513 9.57 -8.87 8.04
C VAL A 513 10.88 -8.91 8.84
N ILE A 514 10.80 -9.12 10.16
CA ILE A 514 11.95 -9.32 11.05
C ILE A 514 11.75 -10.53 11.96
N ASP A 515 12.83 -11.11 12.46
CA ASP A 515 12.78 -12.18 13.47
C ASP A 515 12.53 -11.60 14.87
N ALA A 516 11.67 -12.26 15.65
CA ALA A 516 11.44 -11.92 17.06
C ALA A 516 12.73 -11.88 17.89
N LYS A 517 13.69 -12.75 17.62
CA LYS A 517 14.98 -12.84 18.33
C LYS A 517 15.86 -11.61 18.13
N THR A 518 15.85 -11.04 16.93
CA THR A 518 16.70 -9.87 16.57
C THR A 518 15.97 -8.55 16.71
N SER A 519 14.65 -8.59 16.92
CA SER A 519 13.79 -7.41 17.02
C SER A 519 14.13 -6.43 18.16
N GLY A 520 14.97 -6.82 19.13
CA GLY A 520 15.39 -5.92 20.22
C GLY A 520 16.48 -4.93 19.82
N THR A 521 17.38 -5.33 18.90
CA THR A 521 18.55 -4.53 18.48
C THR A 521 18.50 -4.16 17.00
N PHE A 522 17.46 -4.60 16.28
CA PHE A 522 17.30 -4.35 14.84
C PHE A 522 17.42 -2.88 14.49
N ILE A 523 16.60 -2.02 15.13
CA ILE A 523 16.55 -0.60 14.76
C ILE A 523 17.79 0.18 15.20
N SER A 524 18.33 -0.12 16.39
CA SER A 524 19.59 0.48 16.85
C SER A 524 20.76 0.13 15.92
N SER A 525 20.75 -1.08 15.35
CA SER A 525 21.74 -1.47 14.35
C SER A 525 21.56 -0.72 13.03
N ARG A 526 20.32 -0.53 12.55
CA ARG A 526 20.05 0.29 11.35
C ARG A 526 20.44 1.76 11.54
N PHE A 527 20.16 2.32 12.71
CA PHE A 527 20.62 3.66 13.09
C PHE A 527 22.14 3.78 12.99
N ARG A 528 22.86 2.85 13.64
CA ARG A 528 24.33 2.80 13.62
C ARG A 528 24.86 2.62 12.20
N GLU A 529 24.25 1.76 11.39
CA GLU A 529 24.67 1.55 10.00
C GLU A 529 24.55 2.84 9.17
N ALA A 530 23.46 3.60 9.36
CA ALA A 530 23.27 4.86 8.67
C ALA A 530 24.27 5.94 9.09
N SER A 531 24.63 5.97 10.37
CA SER A 531 25.62 6.88 10.94
C SER A 531 27.06 6.52 10.56
N LEU A 532 27.35 5.28 10.12
CA LEU A 532 28.72 4.81 9.91
C LEU A 532 29.12 4.46 8.48
N PHE A 533 28.21 3.86 7.69
CA PHE A 533 28.60 3.11 6.49
C PHE A 533 28.05 3.64 5.18
N LEU A 534 27.33 4.76 5.20
CA LEU A 534 26.69 5.35 4.04
C LEU A 534 27.49 6.56 3.52
N THR A 535 27.16 7.02 2.31
CA THR A 535 27.86 8.17 1.71
C THR A 535 27.66 9.47 2.46
N SER A 536 26.54 9.61 3.20
CA SER A 536 26.23 10.80 3.99
C SER A 536 26.53 10.65 5.48
N SER A 537 27.08 9.50 5.90
CA SER A 537 27.42 9.22 7.30
C SER A 537 28.39 10.25 7.87
N ASP A 538 28.08 10.77 9.06
CA ASP A 538 28.96 11.69 9.78
C ASP A 538 29.37 11.21 11.19
N GLY A 539 28.79 10.10 11.67
CA GLY A 539 29.15 9.45 12.92
C GLY A 539 28.54 10.08 14.17
N ASP A 540 27.57 10.98 14.02
CA ASP A 540 26.94 11.67 15.14
C ASP A 540 25.81 10.83 15.81
N THR A 541 25.09 11.46 16.74
CA THR A 541 23.98 10.82 17.48
C THR A 541 22.59 11.12 16.90
N VAL A 542 22.52 11.75 15.73
CA VAL A 542 21.29 12.20 15.06
C VAL A 542 21.31 11.75 13.60
N ILE A 543 20.49 10.76 13.25
CA ILE A 543 20.38 10.34 11.85
C ILE A 543 19.69 11.44 11.02
N SER A 544 20.45 12.05 10.12
CA SER A 544 20.00 13.16 9.29
C SER A 544 19.03 12.72 8.17
N LEU A 545 18.42 13.70 7.49
CA LEU A 545 17.64 13.45 6.27
C LEU A 545 18.45 12.65 5.24
N ASN A 546 19.71 13.03 5.04
CA ASN A 546 20.59 12.41 4.04
C ASN A 546 20.96 10.97 4.44
N GLU A 547 21.36 10.75 5.69
CA GLU A 547 21.72 9.40 6.16
C GLU A 547 20.52 8.46 6.16
N THR A 548 19.35 8.92 6.60
CA THR A 548 18.14 8.10 6.59
C THR A 548 17.70 7.82 5.15
N HIS A 549 17.79 8.80 4.24
CA HIS A 549 17.51 8.61 2.81
C HIS A 549 18.43 7.54 2.21
N ASP A 550 19.73 7.66 2.44
CA ASP A 550 20.72 6.72 1.92
C ASP A 550 20.48 5.31 2.48
N LEU A 551 20.10 5.21 3.77
CA LEU A 551 19.77 3.95 4.43
C LEU A 551 18.57 3.29 3.75
N VAL A 552 17.50 4.04 3.48
CA VAL A 552 16.31 3.53 2.80
C VAL A 552 16.66 2.98 1.42
N LEU A 553 17.47 3.69 0.63
CA LEU A 553 17.90 3.21 -0.69
C LEU A 553 18.75 1.93 -0.61
N HIS A 554 19.65 1.84 0.38
CA HIS A 554 20.45 0.63 0.62
C HIS A 554 19.59 -0.55 1.09
N ILE A 555 18.59 -0.30 1.94
CA ILE A 555 17.64 -1.31 2.37
C ILE A 555 16.85 -1.84 1.17
N LEU A 556 16.30 -0.95 0.33
CA LEU A 556 15.56 -1.35 -0.87
C LEU A 556 16.43 -2.19 -1.81
N SER A 557 17.66 -1.75 -2.12
CA SER A 557 18.56 -2.53 -2.96
C SER A 557 18.95 -3.87 -2.33
N GLY A 558 19.19 -3.91 -1.01
CA GLY A 558 19.52 -5.16 -0.32
C GLY A 558 18.38 -6.17 -0.37
N LEU A 559 17.14 -5.71 -0.17
CA LEU A 559 15.93 -6.53 -0.30
C LEU A 559 15.73 -7.05 -1.73
N PHE A 560 15.93 -6.22 -2.76
CA PHE A 560 15.85 -6.68 -4.14
C PHE A 560 16.91 -7.73 -4.47
N ARG A 561 18.15 -7.54 -3.99
CA ARG A 561 19.23 -8.53 -4.14
C ARG A 561 18.88 -9.84 -3.44
N ALA A 562 18.48 -9.78 -2.17
CA ALA A 562 18.09 -10.94 -1.38
C ALA A 562 16.94 -11.72 -2.04
N ASN A 563 15.90 -11.02 -2.50
CA ASN A 563 14.78 -11.64 -3.19
C ASN A 563 15.18 -12.28 -4.52
N SER A 564 16.07 -11.65 -5.29
CA SER A 564 16.63 -12.24 -6.52
C SER A 564 17.45 -13.51 -6.24
N GLY A 565 18.12 -13.59 -5.08
CA GLY A 565 18.87 -14.77 -4.66
C GLY A 565 18.03 -15.87 -4.03
N LYS A 566 16.87 -15.53 -3.44
CA LYS A 566 16.03 -16.44 -2.64
C LYS A 566 15.63 -17.71 -3.40
N ASP A 567 15.10 -17.57 -4.62
CA ASP A 567 14.68 -18.71 -5.43
C ASP A 567 15.87 -19.57 -5.89
N ALA A 568 17.00 -18.93 -6.19
CA ALA A 568 18.22 -19.62 -6.60
C ALA A 568 18.84 -20.42 -5.44
N ILE A 569 18.85 -19.84 -4.22
CA ILE A 569 19.28 -20.51 -2.99
C ILE A 569 18.36 -21.69 -2.70
N ALA A 570 17.04 -21.52 -2.78
CA ALA A 570 16.10 -22.60 -2.52
C ALA A 570 16.28 -23.77 -3.49
N LYS A 571 16.36 -23.47 -4.79
CA LYS A 571 16.58 -24.48 -5.83
C LYS A 571 17.89 -25.24 -5.65
N ARG A 572 18.96 -24.57 -5.20
CA ARG A 572 20.31 -25.16 -5.11
C ARG A 572 20.59 -25.82 -3.77
N CYS A 573 20.25 -25.16 -2.66
CA CYS A 573 20.62 -25.55 -1.31
C CYS A 573 19.50 -26.25 -0.53
N LEU A 574 18.26 -26.18 -1.01
CA LEU A 574 17.08 -26.80 -0.39
C LEU A 574 16.29 -27.65 -1.40
N PRO A 575 16.93 -28.60 -2.11
CA PRO A 575 16.25 -29.37 -3.14
C PRO A 575 15.09 -30.18 -2.53
N GLY A 576 13.89 -30.00 -3.08
CA GLY A 576 12.68 -30.68 -2.61
C GLY A 576 11.93 -29.98 -1.47
N PHE A 577 12.38 -28.80 -1.03
CA PHE A 577 11.62 -27.97 -0.09
C PHE A 577 10.36 -27.40 -0.79
N ALA A 578 9.19 -27.85 -0.36
CA ALA A 578 7.90 -27.49 -0.95
C ALA A 578 7.18 -26.37 -0.17
N ASP A 579 7.61 -26.11 1.06
CA ASP A 579 6.98 -25.11 1.93
C ASP A 579 7.40 -23.68 1.54
N GLU A 580 6.63 -22.70 2.01
CA GLU A 580 7.00 -21.29 1.90
C GLU A 580 8.30 -21.03 2.68
N LEU A 581 9.27 -20.37 2.02
CA LEU A 581 10.55 -20.00 2.60
C LEU A 581 10.36 -18.84 3.60
N LYS A 582 10.55 -19.14 4.88
CA LYS A 582 10.47 -18.20 6.00
C LYS A 582 11.86 -17.72 6.42
N SER A 583 11.93 -16.64 7.19
CA SER A 583 13.19 -16.14 7.78
C SER A 583 13.90 -17.21 8.62
N SER A 584 13.14 -18.09 9.27
CA SER A 584 13.66 -19.20 10.09
C SER A 584 14.06 -20.45 9.30
N THR A 585 13.94 -20.46 7.97
CA THR A 585 14.35 -21.61 7.15
C THR A 585 15.86 -21.79 7.24
N ALA A 586 16.31 -22.96 7.69
CA ALA A 586 17.73 -23.30 7.83
C ALA A 586 18.34 -23.72 6.49
N ILE A 587 19.48 -23.13 6.13
CA ILE A 587 20.22 -23.40 4.89
C ILE A 587 21.59 -23.98 5.28
N PRO A 588 22.04 -25.10 4.68
CA PRO A 588 23.39 -25.61 4.94
C PRO A 588 24.46 -24.55 4.66
N GLU A 589 25.29 -24.26 5.65
CA GLU A 589 26.28 -23.18 5.63
C GLU A 589 27.24 -23.31 4.44
N ASP A 590 27.80 -24.51 4.23
CA ASP A 590 28.71 -24.78 3.12
C ASP A 590 28.04 -24.55 1.75
N CYS A 591 26.75 -24.90 1.61
CA CYS A 591 26.03 -24.67 0.36
C CYS A 591 25.82 -23.18 0.11
N LEU A 592 25.43 -22.42 1.13
CA LEU A 592 25.21 -20.98 1.02
C LEU A 592 26.51 -20.24 0.67
N LEU A 593 27.63 -20.59 1.31
CA LEU A 593 28.94 -20.04 0.98
C LEU A 593 29.33 -20.35 -0.47
N GLN A 594 29.12 -21.59 -0.94
CA GLN A 594 29.35 -21.98 -2.33
C GLN A 594 28.40 -21.31 -3.32
N PHE A 595 27.19 -20.96 -2.89
CA PHE A 595 26.27 -20.14 -3.67
C PHE A 595 26.86 -18.75 -3.88
N TYR A 596 27.23 -18.03 -2.81
CA TYR A 596 27.80 -16.68 -2.91
C TYR A 596 29.13 -16.64 -3.68
N LEU A 597 29.97 -17.67 -3.58
CA LEU A 597 31.22 -17.77 -4.35
C LEU A 597 30.95 -17.78 -5.86
N ASN A 598 29.90 -18.47 -6.27
CA ASN A 598 29.58 -18.65 -7.69
C ASN A 598 28.63 -17.58 -8.22
N GLU A 599 27.84 -16.95 -7.37
CA GLU A 599 26.83 -15.96 -7.76
C GLU A 599 27.48 -14.68 -8.31
N THR A 600 27.03 -14.25 -9.48
CA THR A 600 27.52 -13.05 -10.19
C THR A 600 26.40 -12.06 -10.45
N ASP A 601 25.23 -12.54 -10.82
CA ASP A 601 24.13 -11.72 -11.30
C ASP A 601 23.52 -10.88 -10.19
N MET A 602 23.47 -11.43 -8.97
CA MET A 602 23.03 -10.71 -7.77
C MET A 602 23.97 -9.57 -7.37
N PHE A 603 25.22 -9.56 -7.87
CA PHE A 603 26.27 -8.61 -7.50
C PHE A 603 26.88 -7.87 -8.72
N ALA A 604 26.20 -7.90 -9.88
CA ALA A 604 26.70 -7.33 -11.13
C ALA A 604 27.11 -5.84 -11.01
N ASP A 605 26.39 -5.07 -10.20
CA ASP A 605 26.65 -3.63 -9.98
C ASP A 605 27.58 -3.34 -8.80
N LEU A 606 28.34 -4.35 -8.36
CA LEU A 606 29.43 -4.24 -7.38
C LEU A 606 30.72 -4.80 -8.03
N PRO A 607 31.26 -4.16 -9.09
CA PRO A 607 32.32 -4.73 -9.92
C PRO A 607 33.61 -5.02 -9.15
N LEU A 608 33.95 -4.20 -8.15
CA LEU A 608 35.14 -4.39 -7.32
C LEU A 608 34.98 -5.48 -6.27
N PHE A 609 33.74 -5.77 -5.84
CA PHE A 609 33.47 -7.01 -5.10
C PHE A 609 33.67 -8.24 -5.99
N LEU A 610 33.19 -8.19 -7.23
CA LEU A 610 33.31 -9.32 -8.16
C LEU A 610 34.77 -9.60 -8.55
N SER A 611 35.63 -8.58 -8.61
CA SER A 611 37.05 -8.74 -8.89
C SER A 611 37.80 -9.50 -7.78
N LEU A 612 37.29 -9.52 -6.54
CA LEU A 612 37.84 -10.30 -5.43
C LEU A 612 37.92 -11.81 -5.74
N LYS A 613 37.07 -12.31 -6.65
CA LYS A 613 37.10 -13.69 -7.12
C LYS A 613 38.42 -14.06 -7.80
N ASN A 614 39.16 -13.08 -8.30
CA ASN A 614 40.45 -13.27 -8.96
C ASN A 614 41.63 -12.92 -8.04
N GLU A 615 41.42 -12.08 -7.02
CA GLU A 615 42.49 -11.60 -6.13
C GLU A 615 42.78 -12.57 -4.95
N PHE A 616 41.74 -13.16 -4.36
CA PHE A 616 41.87 -13.96 -3.14
C PHE A 616 41.76 -15.46 -3.40
N THR A 617 42.35 -16.28 -2.54
CA THR A 617 42.16 -17.74 -2.57
C THR A 617 40.72 -18.11 -2.18
N GLU A 618 40.27 -19.32 -2.53
CA GLU A 618 38.93 -19.77 -2.14
C GLU A 618 38.71 -19.74 -0.63
N ASP A 619 39.71 -20.14 0.16
CA ASP A 619 39.63 -20.12 1.63
C ASP A 619 39.52 -18.71 2.19
N GLN A 620 40.27 -17.74 1.63
CA GLN A 620 40.14 -16.33 2.00
C GLN A 620 38.74 -15.79 1.67
N ARG A 621 38.16 -16.19 0.54
CA ARG A 621 36.79 -15.77 0.17
C ARG A 621 35.73 -16.40 1.06
N LYS A 622 35.89 -17.68 1.44
CA LYS A 622 35.01 -18.33 2.42
C LYS A 622 35.09 -17.62 3.78
N GLU A 623 36.31 -17.31 4.24
CA GLU A 623 36.52 -16.54 5.47
C GLU A 623 35.83 -15.17 5.38
N TYR A 624 36.01 -14.45 4.27
CA TYR A 624 35.37 -13.15 4.04
C TYR A 624 33.84 -13.25 4.13
N PHE A 625 33.22 -14.16 3.36
CA PHE A 625 31.77 -14.30 3.35
C PHE A 625 31.21 -14.76 4.69
N MET A 626 31.91 -15.66 5.38
CA MET A 626 31.53 -16.07 6.74
C MET A 626 31.57 -14.88 7.71
N ASN A 627 32.60 -14.02 7.64
CA ASN A 627 32.66 -12.83 8.47
C ASN A 627 31.54 -11.83 8.15
N LEU A 628 31.17 -11.66 6.88
CA LEU A 628 30.02 -10.82 6.50
C LEU A 628 28.69 -11.43 6.95
N LEU A 629 28.52 -12.75 6.89
CA LEU A 629 27.34 -13.44 7.43
C LEU A 629 27.22 -13.21 8.94
N LYS A 630 28.33 -13.33 9.69
CA LYS A 630 28.32 -13.03 11.12
C LYS A 630 27.98 -11.58 11.41
N ALA A 631 28.51 -10.66 10.62
CA ALA A 631 28.15 -9.24 10.71
C ALA A 631 26.67 -8.99 10.39
N ALA A 632 26.08 -9.80 9.51
CA ALA A 632 24.64 -9.77 9.22
C ALA A 632 23.78 -10.37 10.34
N GLY A 633 24.38 -11.06 11.32
CA GLY A 633 23.69 -11.64 12.48
C GLY A 633 23.86 -13.15 12.65
N HIS A 634 24.47 -13.85 11.68
CA HIS A 634 24.69 -15.30 11.76
C HIS A 634 25.55 -15.66 12.97
N VAL A 635 25.02 -16.52 13.83
CA VAL A 635 25.79 -17.13 14.93
C VAL A 635 26.11 -18.57 14.54
N PRO A 636 27.40 -18.93 14.33
CA PRO A 636 27.78 -20.30 14.03
C PRO A 636 27.22 -21.28 15.07
N ASN A 637 26.65 -22.38 14.58
CA ASN A 637 25.96 -23.37 15.40
C ASN A 637 26.44 -24.79 15.07
N ALA A 638 26.08 -25.75 15.93
CA ALA A 638 26.51 -27.14 15.80
C ALA A 638 26.00 -27.81 14.51
N ASP A 639 24.84 -27.39 14.02
CA ASP A 639 24.20 -27.94 12.82
C ASP A 639 24.80 -27.39 11.53
N LYS A 640 25.68 -26.40 11.61
CA LYS A 640 26.30 -25.70 10.46
C LYS A 640 25.24 -25.21 9.47
N VAL A 641 24.22 -24.55 9.98
CA VAL A 641 23.17 -23.93 9.18
C VAL A 641 23.14 -22.42 9.37
N VAL A 642 22.80 -21.70 8.31
CA VAL A 642 22.51 -20.26 8.31
C VAL A 642 21.02 -20.10 8.12
N TYR A 643 20.36 -19.26 8.93
CA TYR A 643 18.94 -18.98 8.72
C TYR A 643 18.76 -18.00 7.55
N LEU A 644 17.70 -18.21 6.75
CA LEU A 644 17.41 -17.38 5.58
C LEU A 644 17.28 -15.89 5.93
N GLY A 645 16.80 -15.56 7.14
CA GLY A 645 16.75 -14.19 7.65
C GLY A 645 18.13 -13.51 7.66
N ASP A 646 19.14 -14.19 8.20
CA ASP A 646 20.52 -13.68 8.25
C ASP A 646 21.15 -13.67 6.85
N ALA A 647 20.88 -14.70 6.05
CA ALA A 647 21.34 -14.77 4.66
C ALA A 647 20.79 -13.62 3.79
N ASN A 648 19.54 -13.19 4.04
CA ASN A 648 18.93 -12.05 3.36
C ASN A 648 19.58 -10.71 3.74
N LEU A 649 20.24 -10.62 4.91
CA LEU A 649 20.96 -9.43 5.35
C LEU A 649 22.37 -9.33 4.75
N PHE A 650 22.93 -10.43 4.22
CA PHE A 650 24.26 -10.45 3.60
C PHE A 650 24.46 -9.38 2.51
N PRO A 651 23.54 -9.20 1.53
CA PRO A 651 23.71 -8.15 0.51
C PRO A 651 23.74 -6.73 1.08
N HIS A 652 23.14 -6.47 2.25
CA HIS A 652 23.19 -5.17 2.89
C HIS A 652 24.59 -4.88 3.43
N VAL A 653 25.16 -5.84 4.18
CA VAL A 653 26.52 -5.71 4.73
C VAL A 653 27.55 -5.54 3.61
N LEU A 654 27.40 -6.27 2.51
CA LEU A 654 28.29 -6.13 1.36
C LEU A 654 28.22 -4.73 0.74
N GLN A 655 27.02 -4.16 0.58
CA GLN A 655 26.87 -2.80 0.06
C GLN A 655 27.54 -1.77 0.97
N TYR A 656 27.48 -1.95 2.30
CA TYR A 656 28.20 -1.10 3.26
C TYR A 656 29.71 -1.15 3.07
N VAL A 657 30.28 -2.34 2.83
CA VAL A 657 31.70 -2.49 2.52
C VAL A 657 32.06 -1.71 1.24
N GLU A 658 31.31 -1.88 0.16
CA GLU A 658 31.59 -1.17 -1.09
C GLU A 658 31.38 0.35 -0.96
N MET A 659 30.45 0.79 -0.12
CA MET A 659 30.21 2.22 0.13
C MET A 659 31.35 2.88 0.91
N ILE A 660 31.99 2.17 1.84
CA ILE A 660 33.21 2.65 2.52
C ILE A 660 34.32 2.89 1.49
N TYR A 661 34.56 1.94 0.58
CA TYR A 661 35.53 2.14 -0.50
C TYR A 661 35.12 3.30 -1.41
N ALA A 662 33.86 3.39 -1.79
CA ALA A 662 33.37 4.50 -2.63
C ALA A 662 33.57 5.88 -2.00
N GLY A 663 33.48 5.98 -0.68
CA GLY A 663 33.65 7.22 0.05
C GLY A 663 35.10 7.59 0.38
N TYR A 664 35.99 6.61 0.55
CA TYR A 664 37.31 6.82 1.14
C TYR A 664 38.51 6.30 0.34
N ASP A 665 38.34 5.37 -0.62
CA ASP A 665 39.41 4.95 -1.55
C ASP A 665 39.55 6.00 -2.65
N THR A 666 40.25 7.08 -2.31
CA THR A 666 40.42 8.28 -3.13
C THR A 666 41.42 8.08 -4.25
N ASN A 667 42.38 7.17 -4.08
CA ASN A 667 43.39 6.86 -5.10
C ASN A 667 42.96 5.72 -6.04
N HIS A 668 41.86 5.03 -5.72
CA HIS A 668 41.25 3.92 -6.47
C HIS A 668 42.16 2.70 -6.62
N ASP A 669 43.03 2.44 -5.64
CA ASP A 669 43.94 1.29 -5.62
C ASP A 669 43.34 0.03 -4.98
N ASN A 670 42.06 0.09 -4.59
CA ASN A 670 41.29 -0.96 -3.90
C ASN A 670 41.77 -1.26 -2.48
N ARG A 671 42.53 -0.35 -1.86
CA ARG A 671 42.98 -0.43 -0.47
C ARG A 671 42.63 0.86 0.23
N ILE A 672 42.50 0.79 1.55
CA ILE A 672 42.41 1.98 2.39
C ILE A 672 43.78 2.18 3.03
N ASP A 673 44.45 3.26 2.65
CA ASP A 673 45.73 3.65 3.21
C ASP A 673 45.58 4.46 4.50
N LYS A 674 46.70 4.99 5.01
CA LYS A 674 46.72 5.77 6.26
C LYS A 674 45.93 7.07 6.13
N ASP A 675 46.09 7.80 5.04
CA ASP A 675 45.52 9.14 4.88
C ASP A 675 44.01 9.03 4.61
N GLU A 676 43.61 8.03 3.84
CA GLU A 676 42.21 7.65 3.63
C GLU A 676 41.53 7.17 4.91
N ALA A 677 42.23 6.37 5.72
CA ALA A 677 41.74 5.99 7.04
C ALA A 677 41.60 7.21 7.97
N LEU A 678 42.53 8.17 7.94
CA LEU A 678 42.40 9.39 8.74
C LEU A 678 41.22 10.25 8.28
N LEU A 679 40.90 10.23 6.99
CA LEU A 679 39.71 10.88 6.44
C LEU A 679 38.41 10.23 6.93
N ALA A 680 38.38 8.89 7.04
CA ALA A 680 37.23 8.13 7.54
C ALA A 680 37.05 8.20 9.06
N TYR A 681 38.15 8.35 9.81
CA TYR A 681 38.17 8.26 11.27
C TYR A 681 37.11 9.11 12.00
N PRO A 682 36.81 10.37 11.63
CA PRO A 682 35.81 11.18 12.32
C PRO A 682 34.44 10.49 12.42
N VAL A 683 34.00 9.82 11.35
CA VAL A 683 32.72 9.08 11.29
C VAL A 683 32.71 7.90 12.26
N PHE A 684 33.84 7.21 12.40
CA PHE A 684 33.93 6.03 13.28
C PHE A 684 34.30 6.37 14.73
N ARG A 685 34.68 7.61 15.04
CA ARG A 685 35.29 8.01 16.32
C ARG A 685 34.52 7.51 17.54
N ASP A 686 33.21 7.74 17.59
CA ASP A 686 32.40 7.42 18.77
C ASP A 686 32.12 5.92 18.91
N THR A 687 31.96 5.22 17.80
CA THR A 687 31.89 3.75 17.80
C THR A 687 33.21 3.15 18.28
N ILE A 688 34.35 3.68 17.82
CA ILE A 688 35.68 3.23 18.24
C ILE A 688 35.90 3.53 19.71
N ARG A 689 35.42 4.67 20.24
CA ARG A 689 35.47 4.97 21.67
C ARG A 689 34.74 3.91 22.48
N THR A 690 33.52 3.55 22.07
CA THR A 690 32.70 2.53 22.74
C THR A 690 33.39 1.16 22.77
N VAL A 691 33.92 0.73 21.62
CA VAL A 691 34.66 -0.53 21.47
C VAL A 691 35.96 -0.49 22.28
N ALA A 692 36.72 0.60 22.23
CA ALA A 692 38.04 0.71 22.86
C ALA A 692 37.97 0.74 24.38
N VAL A 693 37.01 1.47 24.97
CA VAL A 693 36.80 1.51 26.43
C VAL A 693 36.46 0.13 26.98
N THR A 694 35.72 -0.68 26.22
CA THR A 694 35.34 -2.04 26.62
C THR A 694 36.53 -3.01 26.58
N LEU A 695 37.49 -2.78 25.69
CA LEU A 695 38.56 -3.75 25.38
C LEU A 695 39.91 -3.42 26.03
N ILE A 696 40.16 -2.15 26.35
CA ILE A 696 41.46 -1.67 26.85
C ILE A 696 41.27 -0.96 28.20
N PRO A 697 41.55 -1.64 29.33
CA PRO A 697 41.59 -1.00 30.64
C PRO A 697 42.64 0.13 30.62
N SER A 698 42.26 1.35 31.00
CA SER A 698 43.09 2.58 30.91
C SER A 698 43.18 3.24 29.51
N PHE A 699 42.18 3.01 28.66
CA PHE A 699 42.05 3.73 27.39
C PHE A 699 42.04 5.25 27.58
N LYS A 700 42.78 5.98 26.73
CA LYS A 700 42.81 7.44 26.69
C LYS A 700 42.31 7.96 25.34
N GLU A 701 41.67 9.12 25.35
CA GLU A 701 41.02 9.66 24.15
C GLU A 701 42.02 9.95 23.01
N GLU A 702 43.25 10.38 23.34
CA GLU A 702 44.32 10.60 22.35
C GLU A 702 44.73 9.32 21.60
N MET A 703 44.39 8.13 22.12
CA MET A 703 44.69 6.84 21.48
C MET A 703 43.64 6.44 20.45
N LEU A 704 42.51 7.16 20.31
CA LEU A 704 41.41 6.77 19.41
C LEU A 704 41.85 6.64 17.94
N PRO A 705 42.58 7.59 17.32
CA PRO A 705 43.02 7.44 15.92
C PRO A 705 43.90 6.21 15.75
N GLY A 706 44.88 6.01 16.64
CA GLY A 706 45.76 4.85 16.60
C GLY A 706 45.03 3.53 16.88
N THR A 707 43.93 3.56 17.62
CA THR A 707 43.06 2.40 17.84
C THR A 707 42.27 2.05 16.60
N PHE A 708 41.73 3.05 15.92
CA PHE A 708 41.10 2.88 14.61
C PHE A 708 42.07 2.28 13.61
N MET A 709 43.29 2.82 13.51
CA MET A 709 44.35 2.27 12.65
C MET A 709 44.72 0.83 13.04
N TYR A 710 44.76 0.51 14.32
CA TYR A 710 45.07 -0.84 14.78
C TYR A 710 43.98 -1.83 14.33
N LEU A 711 42.70 -1.45 14.47
CA LEU A 711 41.59 -2.29 14.05
C LEU A 711 41.59 -2.48 12.53
N LEU A 712 41.83 -1.42 11.75
CA LEU A 712 42.00 -1.51 10.29
C LEU A 712 43.14 -2.43 9.85
N LYS A 713 44.24 -2.44 10.60
CA LYS A 713 45.43 -3.26 10.30
C LYS A 713 45.27 -4.73 10.66
N TYR A 714 44.73 -5.00 11.84
CA TYR A 714 44.75 -6.33 12.44
C TYR A 714 43.40 -7.04 12.39
N GLY A 715 42.33 -6.32 12.08
CA GLY A 715 40.97 -6.84 11.96
C GLY A 715 40.35 -7.34 13.27
N LYS A 716 41.04 -7.16 14.41
CA LYS A 716 40.64 -7.63 15.74
C LYS A 716 41.29 -6.77 16.83
N PRO A 717 40.70 -6.69 18.04
CA PRO A 717 41.34 -6.05 19.18
C PRO A 717 42.51 -6.88 19.73
N PRO A 718 43.44 -6.27 20.48
CA PRO A 718 44.53 -6.98 21.15
C PRO A 718 43.98 -7.87 22.27
N LYS A 719 44.19 -9.19 22.18
CA LYS A 719 43.72 -10.18 23.16
C LYS A 719 44.81 -10.54 24.17
N THR A 720 46.03 -10.83 23.70
CA THR A 720 47.14 -11.26 24.56
C THR A 720 47.86 -10.08 25.21
N LEU A 721 48.60 -10.32 26.31
CA LEU A 721 49.42 -9.28 26.94
C LEU A 721 50.45 -8.70 25.96
N ALA A 722 51.05 -9.55 25.13
CA ALA A 722 51.98 -9.13 24.09
C ALA A 722 51.31 -8.23 23.04
N GLU A 723 50.11 -8.60 22.57
CA GLU A 723 49.31 -7.77 21.67
C GLU A 723 48.91 -6.44 22.33
N LYS A 724 48.57 -6.42 23.63
CA LYS A 724 48.21 -5.20 24.36
C LYS A 724 49.39 -4.24 24.50
N LEU A 725 50.60 -4.75 24.77
CA LEU A 725 51.83 -3.94 24.80
C LEU A 725 52.20 -3.42 23.40
N ALA A 726 52.09 -4.26 22.37
CA ALA A 726 52.29 -3.86 20.98
C ALA A 726 51.28 -2.79 20.56
N PHE A 727 50.02 -2.96 20.94
CA PHE A 727 48.94 -2.01 20.72
C PHE A 727 49.25 -0.65 21.37
N ALA A 728 49.65 -0.60 22.64
CA ALA A 728 49.96 0.67 23.31
C ALA A 728 51.06 1.45 22.58
N SER A 729 52.08 0.75 22.08
CA SER A 729 53.15 1.35 21.29
C SER A 729 52.71 1.74 19.87
N PHE A 730 51.78 1.00 19.26
CA PHE A 730 51.22 1.28 17.94
C PHE A 730 50.27 2.48 17.99
N ALA A 731 49.33 2.49 18.93
CA ALA A 731 48.27 3.48 19.03
C ALA A 731 48.79 4.89 19.32
N THR A 732 49.96 5.01 19.95
CA THR A 732 50.59 6.29 20.30
C THR A 732 51.64 6.78 19.29
N ASN A 733 51.98 5.97 18.28
CA ASN A 733 53.05 6.30 17.32
C ASN A 733 52.52 6.33 15.86
N PRO A 734 52.20 7.52 15.31
CA PRO A 734 51.71 7.68 13.95
C PRO A 734 52.63 7.18 12.83
N GLN A 735 53.93 6.98 13.11
CA GLN A 735 54.88 6.40 12.14
C GLN A 735 54.68 4.89 11.99
N LYS A 736 54.03 4.23 12.96
CA LYS A 736 53.74 2.79 12.91
C LYS A 736 52.45 2.47 12.15
N TRP A 737 51.63 3.47 11.84
CA TRP A 737 50.34 3.33 11.15
C TRP A 737 50.53 3.09 9.64
N ILE A 738 51.29 2.05 9.31
CA ILE A 738 51.43 1.56 7.93
C ILE A 738 50.23 0.64 7.66
N LEU A 739 49.33 1.11 6.80
CA LEU A 739 48.05 0.47 6.45
C LEU A 739 47.99 0.14 4.97
N SER A 740 47.24 -0.91 4.67
CA SER A 740 46.86 -1.33 3.32
C SER A 740 45.65 -2.24 3.46
N THR A 741 44.56 -1.69 3.96
CA THR A 741 43.37 -2.45 4.38
C THR A 741 42.58 -2.88 3.14
N THR A 742 42.35 -4.18 3.02
CA THR A 742 41.58 -4.79 1.93
C THR A 742 40.14 -5.08 2.35
N ARG A 743 39.27 -5.43 1.38
CA ARG A 743 37.89 -5.87 1.67
C ARG A 743 37.84 -7.06 2.62
N LEU A 744 38.81 -7.98 2.52
CA LEU A 744 38.95 -9.12 3.44
C LEU A 744 39.15 -8.65 4.89
N ASP A 745 39.95 -7.60 5.09
CA ASP A 745 40.21 -7.02 6.41
C ASP A 745 38.97 -6.31 6.95
N LEU A 746 38.24 -5.56 6.11
CA LEU A 746 36.95 -4.98 6.50
C LEU A 746 35.95 -6.05 6.92
N GLY A 747 35.87 -7.19 6.23
CA GLY A 747 35.01 -8.30 6.66
C GLY A 747 35.30 -8.75 8.11
N LYS A 748 36.59 -8.88 8.48
CA LYS A 748 37.01 -9.21 9.86
C LYS A 748 36.61 -8.13 10.86
N ILE A 749 36.69 -6.86 10.46
CA ILE A 749 36.33 -5.72 11.30
C ILE A 749 34.82 -5.67 11.54
N PHE A 750 34.01 -5.87 10.51
CA PHE A 750 32.56 -5.95 10.62
C PHE A 750 32.13 -7.07 11.59
N ASN A 751 32.74 -8.26 11.48
CA ASN A 751 32.53 -9.33 12.45
C ASN A 751 32.92 -8.91 13.88
N THR A 752 34.09 -8.27 14.03
CA THR A 752 34.56 -7.78 15.34
C THR A 752 33.61 -6.75 15.96
N ILE A 753 33.09 -5.82 15.16
CA ILE A 753 32.10 -4.82 15.62
C ILE A 753 30.80 -5.53 16.01
N ALA A 754 30.33 -6.48 15.21
CA ALA A 754 29.13 -7.25 15.53
C ALA A 754 29.29 -8.03 16.85
N GLU A 755 30.41 -8.72 17.06
CA GLU A 755 30.72 -9.43 18.31
C GLU A 755 30.79 -8.47 19.52
N ALA A 756 31.40 -7.29 19.35
CA ALA A 756 31.56 -6.31 20.43
C ALA A 756 30.26 -5.56 20.77
N THR A 757 29.33 -5.47 19.83
CA THR A 757 28.05 -4.76 19.99
C THR A 757 26.87 -5.69 20.20
N ALA A 758 27.08 -7.01 20.12
CA ALA A 758 26.07 -8.00 20.43
C ALA A 758 25.59 -7.82 21.88
N PRO A 759 24.27 -7.83 22.14
CA PRO A 759 23.76 -7.76 23.49
C PRO A 759 24.32 -8.94 24.29
N VAL A 760 24.88 -8.66 25.47
CA VAL A 760 25.38 -9.70 26.37
C VAL A 760 24.23 -10.67 26.63
N PRO A 761 24.37 -11.98 26.32
CA PRO A 761 23.28 -12.92 26.52
C PRO A 761 22.84 -12.82 27.98
N ALA A 762 21.53 -12.61 28.19
CA ALA A 762 20.98 -12.54 29.53
C ALA A 762 21.43 -13.79 30.29
N VAL A 763 22.18 -13.60 31.39
CA VAL A 763 22.61 -14.70 32.25
C VAL A 763 21.34 -15.48 32.57
N PRO A 764 21.24 -16.78 32.22
CA PRO A 764 20.03 -17.53 32.45
C PRO A 764 19.70 -17.41 33.94
N THR A 765 18.61 -16.73 34.27
CA THR A 765 18.12 -16.67 35.64
C THR A 765 17.80 -18.11 35.99
N VAL A 766 18.67 -18.75 36.78
CA VAL A 766 18.39 -20.07 37.32
C VAL A 766 17.16 -19.87 38.18
N ILE A 767 16.00 -20.24 37.63
CA ILE A 767 14.77 -20.38 38.38
C ILE A 767 15.03 -21.54 39.34
N THR A 768 15.56 -21.20 40.51
CA THR A 768 15.59 -22.11 41.63
C THR A 768 14.13 -22.31 42.01
N ASN A 769 13.56 -23.43 41.58
CA ASN A 769 12.24 -23.84 42.05
C ASN A 769 12.29 -23.81 43.59
N PRO A 770 11.40 -23.05 44.26
CA PRO A 770 11.36 -23.07 45.71
C PRO A 770 11.09 -24.50 46.14
N VAL A 771 12.04 -25.08 46.87
CA VAL A 771 11.89 -26.37 47.54
C VAL A 771 10.66 -26.23 48.44
N LYS A 772 9.60 -26.99 48.14
CA LYS A 772 8.43 -27.06 49.01
C LYS A 772 8.87 -27.62 50.38
N PRO A 773 8.43 -27.01 51.49
CA PRO A 773 8.73 -27.49 52.84
C PRO A 773 8.12 -28.86 53.11
#